data_AF-A0A6G9Y000-F1
#
_entry.id   AF-A0A6G9Y000-F1
#
_cell.length_a   1.000
_cell.length_b   1.000
_cell.length_c   1.000
_cell.angle_alpha   90.00
_cell.angle_beta   90.00
_cell.angle_gamma   90.00
#
_symmetry.space_group_name_H-M   'P 1'
#
loop_
_entity.id
_entity.type
_entity.pdbx_description
1 polymer ?
#
loop_
_entity_poly.entity_id
_entity_poly.type
_entity_poly.pdbx_seq_one_letter_code
_entity_poly.pdbx_strand_id
1 'polypeptide(L)'
;MSIRRSTATLLRLVTVAGVLIASALLPTVAPRATAEPSPTVGLPKANARTGLPDGWQPAPERYGVGEQKNVELPMADGVVLRADVRYPTDASGAPAAGPFPIVLTQSAYGKDSAGLVRLLSYEGLGPLLEQALPSVVDVAKQIGDAAGYGDYFVERGYISVIVDIRGTGSSNGQWSILQPQEREDAKRVIRWAAALPNSTGEVGLWGLSYLGMSELFAAGVLEQDSPVKAMFPLMVGNHAFQDLLGHDGFYNTAFLASMLQVPITLLPQLDPILGLYREPGKLASVFVDHLLSHFRPEGTWPSLFNALADGDRAYNGPYWESRAIDTVLDRVGAAGIPTYLIGGQYDLLQDGTPRTFAGLQNAYAGRSHHGPMPAHAPSSGRFQMLTGPWFHIQPGVQRNTDIDMHALQLAWFDRWLKDDRNGIDETETPLHAIDINGNVIESATYPVRETPTRNLYLAADGRLTPDRPVVESGSDRVRFSPVNGGTICNASFSRNFSGVYELLTTLAGVDDPCARFPAHPDIPGLLDNPQYTTDPFTEPTVLAGPIGATLFAVSNTPASAFSVTVQDIAPDGTAFALTDGQLAGNFRALDEERTWRAADGSVLGAFHPGTRESMLPVVPGELTEYNVKVRPAFHVFEPGHRLQVTIASGDAPTHIFNPKDYPALLGGEYDIQRTGQAASFLTLPLAGLSRPRP
;
A
#
# COMPACT_ATOMS: atom_id res chain seq x y z
N MET A 1 -42.84 -40.34 -32.30
CA MET A 1 -42.81 -39.18 -31.37
C MET A 1 -42.43 -39.70 -29.99
N SER A 2 -41.15 -39.67 -29.62
CA SER A 2 -40.68 -39.81 -28.21
C SER A 2 -39.16 -39.64 -28.17
N ILE A 3 -38.70 -38.39 -28.17
CA ILE A 3 -37.33 -38.01 -27.81
C ILE A 3 -37.46 -36.74 -26.97
N ARG A 4 -37.38 -36.87 -25.65
CA ARG A 4 -37.05 -35.82 -24.66
C ARG A 4 -37.12 -36.45 -23.27
N ARG A 5 -36.02 -37.10 -22.85
CA ARG A 5 -35.69 -37.48 -21.46
C ARG A 5 -34.35 -38.24 -21.46
N SER A 6 -33.23 -37.57 -21.72
CA SER A 6 -31.90 -38.15 -21.42
C SER A 6 -30.71 -37.16 -21.38
N THR A 7 -30.89 -35.85 -21.47
CA THR A 7 -29.77 -34.89 -21.47
C THR A 7 -29.53 -34.16 -20.14
N ALA A 8 -30.29 -34.43 -19.09
CA ALA A 8 -30.12 -33.77 -17.78
C ALA A 8 -29.27 -34.55 -16.76
N THR A 9 -28.87 -35.80 -17.06
CA THR A 9 -28.17 -36.67 -16.08
C THR A 9 -26.68 -36.86 -16.39
N LEU A 10 -26.20 -36.41 -17.56
CA LEU A 10 -24.78 -36.59 -17.93
C LEU A 10 -23.85 -35.46 -17.45
N LEU A 11 -24.38 -34.31 -17.02
CA LEU A 11 -23.58 -33.16 -16.58
C LEU A 11 -23.27 -33.13 -15.07
N ARG A 12 -23.79 -34.09 -14.29
CA ARG A 12 -23.54 -34.20 -12.83
C ARG A 12 -22.54 -35.29 -12.43
N LEU A 13 -22.02 -36.07 -13.39
CA LEU A 13 -21.15 -37.22 -13.11
C LEU A 13 -19.71 -37.06 -13.60
N VAL A 14 -19.34 -35.92 -14.19
CA VAL A 14 -17.95 -35.64 -14.63
C VAL A 14 -17.21 -34.67 -13.69
N THR A 15 -17.91 -33.96 -12.79
CA THR A 15 -17.28 -32.99 -11.86
C THR A 15 -16.96 -33.58 -10.47
N VAL A 16 -17.35 -34.82 -10.16
CA VAL A 16 -17.20 -35.41 -8.81
C VAL A 16 -16.19 -36.56 -8.75
N ALA A 17 -15.62 -36.99 -9.87
CA ALA A 17 -14.66 -38.11 -9.90
C ALA A 17 -13.16 -37.70 -9.99
N GLY A 18 -12.85 -36.41 -10.04
CA GLY A 18 -11.47 -35.90 -10.15
C GLY A 18 -10.81 -35.45 -8.84
N VAL A 19 -11.53 -35.47 -7.70
CA VAL A 19 -11.08 -34.82 -6.44
C VAL A 19 -10.92 -35.83 -5.28
N LEU A 20 -11.09 -37.13 -5.50
CA LEU A 20 -11.14 -38.11 -4.39
C LEU A 20 -10.05 -39.19 -4.35
N ILE A 21 -8.90 -38.99 -5.00
CA ILE A 21 -7.74 -39.91 -4.83
C ILE A 21 -6.43 -39.12 -4.72
N ALA A 22 -6.20 -38.46 -3.59
CA ALA A 22 -4.86 -38.10 -3.10
C ALA A 22 -4.82 -37.83 -1.57
N SER A 23 -5.75 -38.41 -0.80
CA SER A 23 -5.90 -38.13 0.64
C SER A 23 -5.99 -39.42 1.45
N ALA A 24 -5.01 -40.30 1.31
CA ALA A 24 -4.87 -41.44 2.22
C ALA A 24 -3.40 -41.88 2.24
N LEU A 25 -2.64 -41.32 3.20
CA LEU A 25 -1.52 -41.91 3.94
C LEU A 25 -0.70 -40.79 4.61
N LEU A 26 -1.29 -40.16 5.64
CA LEU A 26 -0.53 -39.43 6.65
C LEU A 26 -0.67 -40.20 7.97
N PRO A 27 0.43 -40.51 8.68
CA PRO A 27 0.33 -41.18 9.97
C PRO A 27 -0.30 -40.23 10.99
N THR A 28 -1.33 -40.70 11.69
CA THR A 28 -1.96 -40.01 12.81
C THR A 28 -0.96 -39.91 13.97
N VAL A 29 -0.33 -38.75 14.13
CA VAL A 29 0.41 -38.42 15.36
C VAL A 29 -0.61 -37.95 16.40
N ALA A 30 -0.69 -38.66 17.52
CA ALA A 30 -1.56 -38.28 18.63
C ALA A 30 -1.16 -36.91 19.20
N PRO A 31 -2.12 -36.08 19.66
CA PRO A 31 -1.83 -34.78 20.23
C PRO A 31 -1.06 -34.98 21.54
N ARG A 32 0.18 -34.49 21.58
CA ARG A 32 0.95 -34.38 22.83
C ARG A 32 0.39 -33.15 23.57
N ALA A 33 -0.09 -33.35 24.79
CA ALA A 33 -0.47 -32.24 25.66
C ALA A 33 0.71 -31.28 25.80
N THR A 34 0.60 -30.09 25.20
CA THR A 34 1.53 -28.99 25.39
C THR A 34 1.20 -28.36 26.74
N ALA A 35 2.20 -28.28 27.61
CA ALA A 35 2.10 -27.52 28.85
C ALA A 35 1.69 -26.08 28.51
N GLU A 36 0.75 -25.51 29.27
CA GLU A 36 0.41 -24.09 29.15
C GLU A 36 1.68 -23.25 29.35
N PRO A 37 2.06 -22.40 28.38
CA PRO A 37 3.17 -21.50 28.58
C PRO A 37 2.80 -20.50 29.68
N SER A 38 3.71 -20.34 30.65
CA SER A 38 3.66 -19.22 31.61
C SER A 38 3.58 -17.90 30.84
N PRO A 39 2.91 -16.86 31.39
CA PRO A 39 2.64 -15.62 30.65
C PRO A 39 3.96 -14.97 30.23
N THR A 40 4.27 -15.05 28.94
CA THR A 40 5.27 -14.23 28.28
C THR A 40 4.78 -12.78 28.33
N VAL A 41 5.71 -11.84 28.50
CA VAL A 41 5.43 -10.41 28.30
C VAL A 41 5.18 -10.24 26.80
N GLY A 42 3.93 -10.40 26.38
CA GLY A 42 3.51 -10.32 24.98
C GLY A 42 3.02 -8.93 24.66
N LEU A 43 3.26 -8.49 23.41
CA LEU A 43 2.58 -7.33 22.85
C LEU A 43 1.06 -7.58 22.81
N PRO A 44 0.24 -6.51 22.90
CA PRO A 44 -1.20 -6.66 22.74
C PRO A 44 -1.53 -7.29 21.39
N LYS A 45 -2.61 -8.08 21.35
CA LYS A 45 -3.10 -8.67 20.12
C LYS A 45 -4.17 -7.80 19.47
N ALA A 46 -4.06 -7.64 18.16
CA ALA A 46 -5.03 -6.93 17.36
C ALA A 46 -6.40 -7.61 17.47
N ASN A 47 -7.42 -6.78 17.53
CA ASN A 47 -8.83 -7.14 17.48
C ASN A 47 -9.61 -6.04 16.74
N ALA A 48 -10.92 -6.23 16.56
CA ALA A 48 -11.80 -5.28 15.87
C ALA A 48 -11.76 -3.85 16.40
N ARG A 49 -11.31 -3.64 17.64
CA ARG A 49 -11.23 -2.34 18.29
C ARG A 49 -9.83 -1.73 18.32
N THR A 50 -8.84 -2.34 17.66
CA THR A 50 -7.49 -1.77 17.61
C THR A 50 -7.52 -0.38 16.98
N GLY A 51 -6.96 0.61 17.66
CA GLY A 51 -7.00 2.02 17.24
C GLY A 51 -8.27 2.79 17.62
N LEU A 52 -9.29 2.15 18.19
CA LEU A 52 -10.47 2.83 18.73
C LEU A 52 -10.24 3.29 20.18
N PRO A 53 -10.91 4.36 20.61
CA PRO A 53 -10.93 4.74 22.01
C PRO A 53 -11.53 3.65 22.91
N ASP A 54 -11.00 3.54 24.12
CA ASP A 54 -11.52 2.61 25.13
C ASP A 54 -12.98 2.92 25.48
N GLY A 55 -13.82 1.89 25.42
CA GLY A 55 -15.24 2.00 25.74
C GLY A 55 -16.13 2.72 24.71
N TRP A 56 -15.57 3.36 23.68
CA TRP A 56 -16.36 4.01 22.64
C TRP A 56 -17.13 3.01 21.78
N GLN A 57 -18.36 3.33 21.41
CA GLN A 57 -19.17 2.50 20.51
C GLN A 57 -19.84 3.39 19.47
N PRO A 58 -20.02 2.91 18.23
CA PRO A 58 -20.73 3.67 17.21
C PRO A 58 -22.16 3.96 17.66
N ALA A 59 -22.64 5.17 17.39
CA ALA A 59 -24.03 5.50 17.61
C ALA A 59 -24.95 4.58 16.78
N PRO A 60 -26.17 4.26 17.26
CA PRO A 60 -27.10 3.43 16.51
C PRO A 60 -27.53 4.12 15.21
N GLU A 61 -27.94 3.32 14.24
CA GLU A 61 -28.58 3.77 12.99
C GLU A 61 -29.90 4.48 13.32
N ARG A 62 -30.09 5.68 12.78
CA ARG A 62 -31.25 6.55 13.08
C ARG A 62 -32.01 6.99 11.84
N TYR A 63 -31.39 6.95 10.68
CA TYR A 63 -31.92 7.53 9.45
C TYR A 63 -32.02 6.49 8.34
N GLY A 64 -32.98 6.67 7.43
CA GLY A 64 -32.95 6.00 6.14
C GLY A 64 -31.99 6.71 5.18
N VAL A 65 -31.86 6.19 3.96
CA VAL A 65 -30.97 6.72 2.92
C VAL A 65 -31.77 7.20 1.71
N GLY A 66 -31.63 8.49 1.39
CA GLY A 66 -32.04 9.08 0.12
C GLY A 66 -30.85 9.27 -0.81
N GLU A 67 -31.10 9.34 -2.12
CA GLU A 67 -30.04 9.48 -3.12
C GLU A 67 -30.46 10.42 -4.26
N GLN A 68 -29.52 11.26 -4.71
CA GLN A 68 -29.61 12.04 -5.93
C GLN A 68 -28.39 11.76 -6.80
N LYS A 69 -28.62 11.25 -8.01
CA LYS A 69 -27.53 10.85 -8.93
C LYS A 69 -27.20 11.92 -9.96
N ASN A 70 -25.96 11.90 -10.43
CA ASN A 70 -25.45 12.68 -11.55
C ASN A 70 -25.74 14.18 -11.45
N VAL A 71 -25.62 14.74 -10.24
CA VAL A 71 -25.67 16.18 -10.03
C VAL A 71 -24.55 16.82 -10.83
N GLU A 72 -24.89 17.86 -11.60
CA GLU A 72 -23.95 18.52 -12.50
C GLU A 72 -23.16 19.61 -11.76
N LEU A 73 -21.83 19.52 -11.82
CA LEU A 73 -20.93 20.51 -11.25
C LEU A 73 -20.11 21.13 -12.39
N PRO A 74 -20.55 22.25 -12.99
CA PRO A 74 -19.77 22.94 -14.02
C PRO A 74 -18.51 23.54 -13.39
N MET A 75 -17.34 23.29 -13.96
CA MET A 75 -16.05 23.86 -13.56
C MET A 75 -15.83 25.21 -14.25
N ALA A 76 -14.77 25.93 -13.85
CA ALA A 76 -14.47 27.26 -14.39
C ALA A 76 -14.13 27.26 -15.89
N ASP A 77 -13.61 26.14 -16.39
CA ASP A 77 -13.22 25.93 -17.78
C ASP A 77 -14.33 25.29 -18.65
N GLY A 78 -15.54 25.15 -18.10
CA GLY A 78 -16.69 24.58 -18.80
C GLY A 78 -16.77 23.05 -18.79
N VAL A 79 -15.77 22.35 -18.24
CA VAL A 79 -15.90 20.91 -17.95
C VAL A 79 -16.95 20.70 -16.89
N VAL A 80 -17.81 19.69 -17.05
CA VAL A 80 -18.83 19.37 -16.06
C VAL A 80 -18.47 18.06 -15.37
N LEU A 81 -18.29 18.12 -14.05
CA LEU A 81 -18.14 16.94 -13.20
C LEU A 81 -19.52 16.41 -12.79
N ARG A 82 -19.56 15.13 -12.42
CA ARG A 82 -20.77 14.43 -11.97
C ARG A 82 -20.60 13.93 -10.55
N ALA A 83 -21.60 14.23 -9.72
CA ALA A 83 -21.63 13.79 -8.34
C ALA A 83 -22.90 12.98 -8.04
N ASP A 84 -22.76 11.97 -7.18
CA ASP A 84 -23.89 11.34 -6.49
C ASP A 84 -23.91 11.85 -5.04
N VAL A 85 -25.09 12.25 -4.57
CA VAL A 85 -25.31 12.78 -3.22
C VAL A 85 -26.28 11.87 -2.49
N ARG A 86 -25.83 11.28 -1.39
CA ARG A 86 -26.62 10.42 -0.51
C ARG A 86 -26.85 11.13 0.81
N TYR A 87 -28.08 11.15 1.28
CA TYR A 87 -28.47 11.99 2.42
C TYR A 87 -29.45 11.27 3.38
N PRO A 88 -29.47 11.65 4.66
CA PRO A 88 -30.34 11.02 5.64
C PRO A 88 -31.83 11.31 5.39
N THR A 89 -32.68 10.30 5.55
CA THR A 89 -34.15 10.44 5.50
C THR A 89 -34.81 10.09 6.83
N ASP A 90 -35.99 10.68 7.08
CA ASP A 90 -36.83 10.30 8.21
C ASP A 90 -37.62 9.02 7.94
N ALA A 91 -38.41 8.56 8.93
CA ALA A 91 -39.21 7.35 8.81
C ALA A 91 -40.27 7.39 7.69
N SER A 92 -40.59 8.57 7.15
CA SER A 92 -41.49 8.73 6.00
C SER A 92 -40.76 8.64 4.64
N GLY A 93 -39.42 8.62 4.65
CA GLY A 93 -38.58 8.67 3.46
C GLY A 93 -38.30 10.09 2.96
N ALA A 94 -38.76 11.14 3.67
CA ALA A 94 -38.45 12.52 3.34
C ALA A 94 -37.04 12.91 3.83
N PRO A 95 -36.35 13.88 3.19
CA PRO A 95 -35.06 14.38 3.68
C PRO A 95 -35.14 14.79 5.16
N ALA A 96 -34.28 14.25 6.00
CA ALA A 96 -34.26 14.55 7.43
C ALA A 96 -33.82 16.01 7.67
N ALA A 97 -34.32 16.63 8.74
CA ALA A 97 -34.20 18.08 8.98
C ALA A 97 -32.76 18.60 9.21
N GLY A 98 -31.79 17.72 9.48
CA GLY A 98 -30.38 18.07 9.67
C GLY A 98 -30.12 19.09 10.79
N PRO A 99 -28.97 19.82 10.75
CA PRO A 99 -27.91 19.74 9.74
C PRO A 99 -27.01 18.50 9.93
N PHE A 100 -26.34 18.06 8.85
CA PHE A 100 -25.47 16.88 8.80
C PHE A 100 -24.09 17.23 8.22
N PRO A 101 -22.99 16.73 8.80
CA PRO A 101 -21.66 16.83 8.18
C PRO A 101 -21.53 15.99 6.92
N ILE A 102 -20.51 16.28 6.11
CA ILE A 102 -20.28 15.63 4.82
C ILE A 102 -19.03 14.75 4.86
N VAL A 103 -19.15 13.54 4.34
CA VAL A 103 -18.01 12.72 3.91
C VAL A 103 -17.94 12.76 2.38
N LEU A 104 -16.80 13.19 1.84
CA LEU A 104 -16.58 13.42 0.41
C LEU A 104 -15.48 12.51 -0.11
N THR A 105 -15.76 11.84 -1.23
CA THR A 105 -14.81 11.02 -1.98
C THR A 105 -14.75 11.48 -3.43
N GLN A 106 -13.53 11.64 -3.96
CA GLN A 106 -13.28 11.99 -5.36
C GLN A 106 -12.72 10.78 -6.11
N SER A 107 -13.57 10.12 -6.90
CA SER A 107 -13.27 8.84 -7.53
C SER A 107 -12.66 8.97 -8.92
N ALA A 108 -11.55 8.27 -9.13
CA ALA A 108 -10.96 8.01 -10.43
C ALA A 108 -11.41 6.69 -11.06
N TYR A 109 -12.25 5.91 -10.36
CA TYR A 109 -12.58 4.53 -10.74
C TYR A 109 -13.93 4.39 -11.47
N GLY A 110 -14.67 5.48 -11.59
CA GLY A 110 -16.05 5.45 -12.07
C GLY A 110 -17.00 5.08 -10.93
N LYS A 111 -17.78 6.06 -10.48
CA LYS A 111 -18.71 5.92 -9.36
C LYS A 111 -19.74 4.80 -9.63
N ASP A 112 -20.30 4.68 -10.83
CA ASP A 112 -21.31 3.65 -11.13
C ASP A 112 -20.73 2.22 -11.26
N SER A 113 -19.42 2.08 -11.50
CA SER A 113 -18.72 0.79 -11.56
C SER A 113 -18.54 0.16 -10.18
N ALA A 114 -18.40 0.98 -9.14
CA ALA A 114 -18.53 0.54 -7.75
C ALA A 114 -19.96 0.08 -7.42
N GLY A 115 -20.96 0.54 -8.18
CA GLY A 115 -22.32 -0.02 -8.18
C GLY A 115 -22.40 -1.48 -8.66
N LEU A 116 -21.49 -1.94 -9.53
CA LEU A 116 -21.37 -3.35 -9.91
C LEU A 116 -20.82 -4.19 -8.75
N VAL A 117 -19.87 -3.64 -7.99
CA VAL A 117 -19.38 -4.26 -6.74
C VAL A 117 -20.51 -4.30 -5.71
N ARG A 118 -21.31 -3.23 -5.58
CA ARG A 118 -22.53 -3.23 -4.73
C ARG A 118 -23.56 -4.30 -5.14
N LEU A 119 -23.73 -4.61 -6.42
CA LEU A 119 -24.59 -5.71 -6.88
C LEU A 119 -24.08 -7.10 -6.46
N LEU A 120 -22.75 -7.24 -6.33
CA LEU A 120 -22.12 -8.46 -5.84
C LEU A 120 -22.16 -8.53 -4.29
N SER A 121 -22.11 -7.40 -3.60
CA SER A 121 -21.96 -7.30 -2.13
C SER A 121 -23.26 -7.08 -1.35
N TYR A 122 -24.26 -6.41 -1.93
CA TYR A 122 -25.45 -5.92 -1.21
C TYR A 122 -26.78 -6.30 -1.89
N GLU A 123 -26.91 -6.14 -3.21
CA GLU A 123 -28.17 -6.34 -3.94
C GLU A 123 -28.04 -7.41 -5.04
N GLY A 124 -28.57 -8.62 -4.84
CA GLY A 124 -28.61 -9.66 -5.86
C GLY A 124 -28.08 -11.01 -5.38
N LEU A 125 -26.88 -11.41 -5.83
CA LEU A 125 -26.24 -12.68 -5.46
C LEU A 125 -25.59 -12.66 -4.07
N GLY A 126 -25.48 -11.50 -3.43
CA GLY A 126 -24.81 -11.28 -2.13
C GLY A 126 -25.19 -12.29 -1.04
N PRO A 127 -26.49 -12.48 -0.71
CA PRO A 127 -26.90 -13.44 0.33
C PRO A 127 -26.53 -14.91 0.02
N LEU A 128 -26.38 -15.24 -1.26
CA LEU A 128 -26.02 -16.57 -1.74
C LEU A 128 -24.50 -16.78 -1.72
N LEU A 129 -23.72 -15.70 -1.91
CA LEU A 129 -22.26 -15.68 -1.78
C LEU A 129 -21.80 -15.56 -0.33
N GLU A 130 -22.53 -14.86 0.54
CA GLU A 130 -22.21 -14.67 1.96
C GLU A 130 -22.16 -15.99 2.75
N GLN A 131 -23.00 -16.97 2.38
CA GLN A 131 -22.95 -18.33 2.94
C GLN A 131 -21.80 -19.19 2.37
N ALA A 132 -21.27 -18.85 1.19
CA ALA A 132 -20.28 -19.67 0.50
C ALA A 132 -18.84 -19.14 0.65
N LEU A 133 -18.67 -17.81 0.72
CA LEU A 133 -17.39 -17.09 0.68
C LEU A 133 -17.47 -15.77 1.49
N PRO A 134 -17.57 -15.83 2.82
CA PRO A 134 -17.79 -14.65 3.67
C PRO A 134 -16.68 -13.58 3.54
N SER A 135 -15.40 -13.99 3.48
CA SER A 135 -14.26 -13.08 3.34
C SER A 135 -14.29 -12.27 2.03
N VAL A 136 -14.85 -12.82 0.95
CA VAL A 136 -14.99 -12.13 -0.33
C VAL A 136 -16.04 -11.04 -0.23
N VAL A 137 -17.13 -11.28 0.50
CA VAL A 137 -18.19 -10.31 0.73
C VAL A 137 -17.67 -9.16 1.60
N ASP A 138 -16.88 -9.43 2.63
CA ASP A 138 -16.32 -8.37 3.49
C ASP A 138 -15.36 -7.45 2.72
N VAL A 139 -14.48 -8.04 1.89
CA VAL A 139 -13.60 -7.27 1.00
C VAL A 139 -14.41 -6.45 -0.02
N ALA A 140 -15.46 -7.04 -0.59
CA ALA A 140 -16.29 -6.35 -1.57
C ALA A 140 -17.20 -5.27 -0.94
N LYS A 141 -17.64 -5.44 0.31
CA LYS A 141 -18.32 -4.41 1.11
C LYS A 141 -17.35 -3.26 1.36
N GLN A 142 -16.17 -3.55 1.89
CA GLN A 142 -15.14 -2.55 2.16
C GLN A 142 -14.69 -1.77 0.93
N ILE A 143 -14.45 -2.44 -0.20
CA ILE A 143 -14.09 -1.78 -1.47
C ILE A 143 -15.26 -0.92 -1.97
N GLY A 144 -16.50 -1.41 -1.87
CA GLY A 144 -17.69 -0.64 -2.22
C GLY A 144 -17.86 0.60 -1.35
N ASP A 145 -17.64 0.44 -0.05
CA ASP A 145 -17.78 1.52 0.93
C ASP A 145 -16.66 2.54 0.77
N ALA A 146 -15.40 2.12 0.63
CA ALA A 146 -14.24 2.99 0.35
C ALA A 146 -14.32 3.69 -1.02
N ALA A 147 -15.18 3.22 -1.93
CA ALA A 147 -15.56 3.92 -3.16
C ALA A 147 -16.73 4.92 -2.96
N GLY A 148 -17.21 5.09 -1.73
CA GLY A 148 -18.24 6.02 -1.29
C GLY A 148 -19.67 5.45 -1.19
N TYR A 149 -19.88 4.16 -1.47
CA TYR A 149 -21.21 3.55 -1.63
C TYR A 149 -21.83 2.91 -0.38
N GLY A 150 -21.21 3.06 0.79
CA GLY A 150 -21.73 2.54 2.05
C GLY A 150 -22.89 3.37 2.61
N ASP A 151 -23.90 2.68 3.17
CA ASP A 151 -25.01 3.32 3.90
C ASP A 151 -24.59 3.75 5.32
N TYR A 152 -23.51 3.17 5.82
CA TYR A 152 -23.06 3.24 7.20
C TYR A 152 -23.00 4.66 7.78
N PHE A 153 -22.42 5.62 7.04
CA PHE A 153 -22.34 7.02 7.47
C PHE A 153 -23.69 7.74 7.36
N VAL A 154 -24.46 7.49 6.30
CA VAL A 154 -25.73 8.18 6.05
C VAL A 154 -26.76 7.82 7.11
N GLU A 155 -26.86 6.54 7.47
CA GLU A 155 -27.75 6.05 8.53
C GLU A 155 -27.37 6.59 9.92
N ARG A 156 -26.15 7.14 10.07
CA ARG A 156 -25.61 7.77 11.28
C ARG A 156 -25.49 9.29 11.20
N GLY A 157 -26.20 9.88 10.23
CA GLY A 157 -26.39 11.33 10.13
C GLY A 157 -25.24 12.05 9.44
N TYR A 158 -24.73 11.49 8.33
CA TYR A 158 -23.83 12.18 7.41
C TYR A 158 -24.49 12.32 6.03
N ILE A 159 -24.06 13.32 5.27
CA ILE A 159 -24.24 13.35 3.82
C ILE A 159 -23.00 12.71 3.19
N SER A 160 -23.19 11.72 2.31
CA SER A 160 -22.10 11.13 1.52
C SER A 160 -22.12 11.70 0.11
N VAL A 161 -20.97 12.19 -0.36
CA VAL A 161 -20.80 12.77 -1.68
C VAL A 161 -19.70 12.03 -2.41
N ILE A 162 -20.01 11.55 -3.62
CA ILE A 162 -19.06 10.86 -4.49
C ILE A 162 -18.99 11.64 -5.79
N VAL A 163 -17.78 12.02 -6.21
CA VAL A 163 -17.59 12.78 -7.45
C VAL A 163 -16.69 12.00 -8.39
N ASP A 164 -17.15 11.76 -9.61
CA ASP A 164 -16.26 11.33 -10.69
C ASP A 164 -15.32 12.48 -11.04
N ILE A 165 -14.01 12.28 -10.90
CA ILE A 165 -13.05 13.31 -11.25
C ILE A 165 -13.05 13.57 -12.77
N ARG A 166 -12.35 14.63 -13.16
CA ARG A 166 -12.21 15.04 -14.55
C ARG A 166 -11.74 13.87 -15.43
N GLY A 167 -12.50 13.61 -16.50
CA GLY A 167 -12.18 12.60 -17.51
C GLY A 167 -12.41 11.15 -17.09
N THR A 168 -13.12 10.91 -15.98
CA THR A 168 -13.47 9.55 -15.51
C THR A 168 -14.98 9.41 -15.32
N GLY A 169 -15.49 8.18 -15.35
CA GLY A 169 -16.89 7.87 -15.04
C GLY A 169 -17.88 8.64 -15.92
N SER A 170 -18.82 9.35 -15.31
CA SER A 170 -19.79 10.18 -16.04
C SER A 170 -19.32 11.63 -16.27
N SER A 171 -18.13 12.01 -15.79
CA SER A 171 -17.59 13.37 -15.89
C SER A 171 -16.93 13.68 -17.23
N ASN A 172 -17.05 14.93 -17.68
CA ASN A 172 -16.34 15.41 -18.87
C ASN A 172 -14.85 15.64 -18.61
N GLY A 173 -14.11 15.97 -19.66
CA GLY A 173 -12.72 16.39 -19.60
C GLY A 173 -11.74 15.28 -19.94
N GLN A 174 -10.48 15.47 -19.55
CA GLN A 174 -9.38 14.56 -19.86
C GLN A 174 -8.75 14.07 -18.58
N TRP A 175 -8.45 12.78 -18.54
CA TRP A 175 -7.81 12.15 -17.40
C TRP A 175 -6.32 11.91 -17.68
N SER A 176 -5.50 12.22 -16.69
CA SER A 176 -4.13 11.75 -16.54
C SER A 176 -3.92 11.47 -15.05
N ILE A 177 -3.14 10.44 -14.73
CA ILE A 177 -2.91 10.02 -13.34
C ILE A 177 -2.49 11.21 -12.46
N LEU A 178 -3.19 11.42 -11.35
CA LEU A 178 -2.94 12.43 -10.31
C LEU A 178 -2.65 13.83 -10.86
N GLN A 179 -3.39 14.23 -11.90
CA GLN A 179 -3.07 15.44 -12.64
C GLN A 179 -3.28 16.71 -11.80
N PRO A 180 -2.42 17.74 -11.92
CA PRO A 180 -2.57 18.97 -11.14
C PRO A 180 -3.94 19.66 -11.24
N GLN A 181 -4.60 19.56 -12.40
CA GLN A 181 -5.93 20.16 -12.61
C GLN A 181 -6.99 19.62 -11.65
N GLU A 182 -6.88 18.36 -11.20
CA GLU A 182 -7.87 17.78 -10.27
C GLU A 182 -7.86 18.50 -8.91
N ARG A 183 -6.74 19.13 -8.53
CA ARG A 183 -6.61 19.91 -7.29
C ARG A 183 -7.42 21.21 -7.33
N GLU A 184 -7.45 21.86 -8.49
CA GLU A 184 -8.23 23.08 -8.69
C GLU A 184 -9.73 22.76 -8.76
N ASP A 185 -10.08 21.66 -9.41
CA ASP A 185 -11.46 21.16 -9.43
C ASP A 185 -11.93 20.82 -7.98
N ALA A 186 -11.07 20.18 -7.18
CA ALA A 186 -11.37 19.81 -5.80
C ALA A 186 -11.77 21.00 -4.91
N LYS A 187 -11.13 22.17 -5.05
CA LYS A 187 -11.52 23.40 -4.31
C LYS A 187 -12.99 23.74 -4.51
N ARG A 188 -13.46 23.66 -5.76
CA ARG A 188 -14.85 23.95 -6.12
C ARG A 188 -15.78 22.85 -5.64
N VAL A 189 -15.39 21.59 -5.81
CA VAL A 189 -16.17 20.43 -5.34
C VAL A 189 -16.41 20.52 -3.83
N ILE A 190 -15.38 20.78 -3.04
CA ILE A 190 -15.46 20.89 -1.57
C ILE A 190 -16.42 22.01 -1.15
N ARG A 191 -16.28 23.21 -1.75
CA ARG A 191 -17.16 24.35 -1.45
C ARG A 191 -18.61 24.10 -1.87
N TRP A 192 -18.82 23.45 -3.01
CA TRP A 192 -20.15 23.05 -3.46
C TRP A 192 -20.78 22.04 -2.50
N ALA A 193 -20.02 21.01 -2.11
CA ALA A 193 -20.50 19.97 -1.20
C ALA A 193 -20.91 20.59 0.14
N ALA A 194 -20.05 21.45 0.71
CA ALA A 194 -20.33 22.15 1.97
C ALA A 194 -21.65 22.94 1.95
N ALA A 195 -22.08 23.43 0.78
CA ALA A 195 -23.30 24.23 0.60
C ALA A 195 -24.57 23.40 0.28
N LEU A 196 -24.49 22.06 0.32
CA LEU A 196 -25.66 21.20 0.10
C LEU A 196 -26.78 21.47 1.14
N PRO A 197 -28.07 21.24 0.78
CA PRO A 197 -29.17 21.38 1.73
C PRO A 197 -28.97 20.51 2.98
N ASN A 198 -29.33 21.05 4.14
CA ASN A 198 -29.19 20.38 5.44
C ASN A 198 -27.74 19.99 5.79
N SER A 199 -26.73 20.62 5.18
CA SER A 199 -25.32 20.47 5.54
C SER A 199 -24.94 21.32 6.76
N THR A 200 -24.02 20.84 7.60
CA THR A 200 -23.33 21.68 8.60
C THR A 200 -22.30 22.62 7.98
N GLY A 201 -21.88 22.34 6.75
CA GLY A 201 -20.78 23.00 6.07
C GLY A 201 -19.40 22.39 6.37
N GLU A 202 -19.32 21.36 7.21
CA GLU A 202 -18.07 20.68 7.54
C GLU A 202 -17.86 19.46 6.66
N VAL A 203 -16.66 19.31 6.10
CA VAL A 203 -16.32 18.26 5.13
C VAL A 203 -15.17 17.41 5.65
N GLY A 204 -15.34 16.09 5.57
CA GLY A 204 -14.30 15.09 5.77
C GLY A 204 -13.94 14.47 4.41
N LEU A 205 -12.66 14.30 4.16
CA LEU A 205 -12.18 13.64 2.94
C LEU A 205 -11.78 12.20 3.25
N TRP A 206 -12.08 11.25 2.37
CA TRP A 206 -11.58 9.89 2.48
C TRP A 206 -11.65 9.09 1.17
N GLY A 207 -10.71 8.17 1.06
CA GLY A 207 -10.80 7.09 0.09
C GLY A 207 -9.55 6.23 0.03
N LEU A 208 -9.67 5.17 -0.75
CA LEU A 208 -8.62 4.17 -0.94
C LEU A 208 -7.74 4.50 -2.14
N SER A 209 -6.44 4.31 -1.99
CA SER A 209 -5.45 4.37 -3.07
C SER A 209 -5.44 5.75 -3.75
N TYR A 210 -5.82 5.84 -5.03
CA TYR A 210 -5.86 7.09 -5.79
C TYR A 210 -6.69 8.16 -5.06
N LEU A 211 -7.82 7.77 -4.48
CA LEU A 211 -8.76 8.69 -3.85
C LEU A 211 -8.08 9.37 -2.66
N GLY A 212 -7.47 8.60 -1.76
CA GLY A 212 -6.73 9.14 -0.61
C GLY A 212 -5.51 9.96 -1.02
N MET A 213 -4.80 9.58 -2.09
CA MET A 213 -3.70 10.37 -2.64
C MET A 213 -4.19 11.72 -3.20
N SER A 214 -5.30 11.72 -3.93
CA SER A 214 -5.91 12.92 -4.51
C SER A 214 -6.40 13.88 -3.40
N GLU A 215 -6.86 13.35 -2.28
CA GLU A 215 -7.29 14.15 -1.13
C GLU A 215 -6.13 14.85 -0.42
N LEU A 216 -4.99 14.18 -0.27
CA LEU A 216 -3.77 14.81 0.23
C LEU A 216 -3.32 15.96 -0.69
N PHE A 217 -3.39 15.75 -2.01
CA PHE A 217 -3.12 16.82 -2.98
C PHE A 217 -4.13 17.96 -2.92
N ALA A 218 -5.41 17.66 -2.76
CA ALA A 218 -6.47 18.65 -2.61
C ALA A 218 -6.22 19.49 -1.34
N ALA A 219 -5.93 18.83 -0.21
CA ALA A 219 -5.59 19.48 1.06
C ALA A 219 -4.38 20.43 0.93
N GLY A 220 -3.38 20.05 0.14
CA GLY A 220 -2.20 20.87 -0.16
C GLY A 220 -2.47 22.18 -0.90
N VAL A 221 -3.67 22.39 -1.43
CA VAL A 221 -4.05 23.62 -2.14
C VAL A 221 -5.22 24.36 -1.49
N LEU A 222 -5.73 23.91 -0.34
CA LEU A 222 -6.86 24.55 0.33
C LEU A 222 -6.48 25.90 0.95
N GLU A 223 -7.45 26.81 0.97
CA GLU A 223 -7.35 28.12 1.62
C GLU A 223 -7.66 27.98 3.13
N GLN A 224 -7.26 28.98 3.93
CA GLN A 224 -7.44 28.95 5.39
C GLN A 224 -8.92 28.83 5.84
N ASP A 225 -9.86 29.30 5.02
CA ASP A 225 -11.30 29.24 5.27
C ASP A 225 -11.97 27.95 4.76
N SER A 226 -11.17 26.93 4.44
CA SER A 226 -11.66 25.69 3.86
C SER A 226 -12.71 24.98 4.74
N PRO A 227 -13.77 24.42 4.12
CA PRO A 227 -14.72 23.53 4.77
C PRO A 227 -14.13 22.22 5.33
N VAL A 228 -12.93 21.82 4.89
CA VAL A 228 -12.33 20.54 5.29
C VAL A 228 -11.87 20.55 6.74
N LYS A 229 -12.32 19.56 7.53
CA LYS A 229 -12.02 19.43 8.96
C LYS A 229 -11.26 18.16 9.35
N ALA A 230 -11.25 17.13 8.51
CA ALA A 230 -10.46 15.92 8.70
C ALA A 230 -10.29 15.12 7.41
N MET A 231 -9.29 14.24 7.40
CA MET A 231 -9.04 13.27 6.34
C MET A 231 -8.87 11.86 6.89
N PHE A 232 -9.28 10.86 6.12
CA PHE A 232 -9.03 9.44 6.39
C PHE A 232 -8.50 8.73 5.12
N PRO A 233 -7.25 8.98 4.69
CA PRO A 233 -6.70 8.36 3.49
C PRO A 233 -6.28 6.91 3.74
N LEU A 234 -6.69 5.98 2.87
CA LEU A 234 -6.31 4.57 2.95
C LEU A 234 -5.32 4.20 1.84
N MET A 235 -4.29 3.45 2.20
CA MET A 235 -3.29 2.88 1.30
C MET A 235 -2.66 3.92 0.35
N VAL A 236 -2.09 4.98 0.94
CA VAL A 236 -1.54 6.12 0.19
C VAL A 236 -0.01 6.08 0.09
N GLY A 237 0.52 6.57 -1.03
CA GLY A 237 1.95 6.71 -1.24
C GLY A 237 2.54 7.98 -0.61
N ASN A 238 3.80 8.24 -0.96
CA ASN A 238 4.48 9.51 -0.71
C ASN A 238 5.01 10.12 -2.01
N HIS A 239 5.46 9.29 -2.96
CA HIS A 239 6.02 9.76 -4.22
C HIS A 239 5.68 8.78 -5.34
N ALA A 240 4.66 9.11 -6.16
CA ALA A 240 4.08 8.18 -7.14
C ALA A 240 5.11 7.53 -8.08
N PHE A 241 6.14 8.27 -8.53
CA PHE A 241 7.21 7.67 -9.33
C PHE A 241 7.96 6.56 -8.58
N GLN A 242 8.34 6.79 -7.32
CA GLN A 242 9.12 5.85 -6.52
C GLN A 242 8.28 4.65 -6.07
N ASP A 243 7.02 4.90 -5.71
CA ASP A 243 6.17 3.91 -5.06
C ASP A 243 5.35 3.05 -6.06
N LEU A 244 5.00 3.59 -7.23
CA LEU A 244 4.14 2.90 -8.20
C LEU A 244 4.90 2.35 -9.40
N LEU A 245 5.85 3.11 -9.94
CA LEU A 245 6.37 2.87 -11.28
C LEU A 245 7.85 2.52 -11.31
N GLY A 246 8.69 3.40 -10.78
CA GLY A 246 10.15 3.30 -10.74
C GLY A 246 10.62 2.93 -9.34
N HIS A 247 10.71 1.64 -9.07
CA HIS A 247 11.35 1.10 -7.87
C HIS A 247 12.87 1.16 -8.02
N ASP A 248 13.41 2.36 -7.93
CA ASP A 248 14.86 2.64 -7.96
C ASP A 248 15.56 2.06 -9.22
N GLY A 249 14.90 2.23 -10.36
CA GLY A 249 15.35 1.78 -11.69
C GLY A 249 14.68 0.51 -12.22
N PHE A 250 13.79 -0.09 -11.45
CA PHE A 250 12.94 -1.21 -11.84
C PHE A 250 11.51 -0.75 -12.15
N TYR A 251 10.95 -1.18 -13.28
CA TYR A 251 9.55 -0.93 -13.65
C TYR A 251 8.61 -1.96 -13.07
N ASN A 252 7.61 -1.51 -12.32
CA ASN A 252 6.61 -2.38 -11.70
C ASN A 252 5.55 -2.87 -12.70
N THR A 253 5.81 -3.99 -13.38
CA THR A 253 4.88 -4.59 -14.33
C THR A 253 3.66 -5.21 -13.67
N ALA A 254 3.77 -5.66 -12.42
CA ALA A 254 2.63 -6.17 -11.66
C ALA A 254 1.60 -5.07 -11.35
N PHE A 255 2.03 -3.86 -10.97
CA PHE A 255 1.14 -2.71 -10.81
C PHE A 255 0.50 -2.30 -12.13
N LEU A 256 1.28 -2.26 -13.22
CA LEU A 256 0.75 -1.92 -14.55
C LEU A 256 -0.39 -2.87 -14.95
N ALA A 257 -0.23 -4.17 -14.69
CA ALA A 257 -1.21 -5.19 -15.03
C ALA A 257 -2.44 -5.19 -14.09
N SER A 258 -2.22 -5.10 -12.77
CA SER A 258 -3.28 -5.27 -11.76
C SER A 258 -4.10 -4.01 -11.51
N MET A 259 -3.47 -2.83 -11.50
CA MET A 259 -4.10 -1.56 -11.11
C MET A 259 -4.22 -0.57 -12.26
N LEU A 260 -3.16 -0.36 -13.04
CA LEU A 260 -3.19 0.66 -14.09
C LEU A 260 -4.11 0.29 -15.25
N GLN A 261 -4.04 -0.95 -15.74
CA GLN A 261 -4.82 -1.36 -16.92
C GLN A 261 -6.31 -1.55 -16.65
N VAL A 262 -6.67 -2.21 -15.54
CA VAL A 262 -8.07 -2.56 -15.28
C VAL A 262 -8.77 -1.51 -14.40
N PRO A 263 -8.45 -1.35 -13.10
CA PRO A 263 -9.10 -0.35 -12.25
C PRO A 263 -9.01 1.10 -12.73
N ILE A 264 -7.83 1.53 -13.18
CA ILE A 264 -7.60 2.96 -13.49
C ILE A 264 -7.93 3.31 -14.95
N THR A 265 -7.65 2.42 -15.89
CA THR A 265 -7.85 2.70 -17.33
C THR A 265 -9.19 2.16 -17.84
N LEU A 266 -9.58 0.94 -17.47
CA LEU A 266 -10.77 0.29 -18.05
C LEU A 266 -12.07 0.54 -17.26
N LEU A 267 -12.07 0.40 -15.93
CA LEU A 267 -13.31 0.54 -15.13
C LEU A 267 -14.00 1.90 -15.29
N PRO A 268 -13.29 3.05 -15.34
CA PRO A 268 -13.95 4.35 -15.48
C PRO A 268 -14.68 4.51 -16.81
N GLN A 269 -14.40 3.64 -17.80
CA GLN A 269 -15.04 3.59 -19.11
C GLN A 269 -16.36 2.82 -19.10
N LEU A 270 -16.57 1.95 -18.09
CA LEU A 270 -17.77 1.13 -17.98
C LEU A 270 -18.99 1.96 -17.57
N ASP A 271 -18.79 3.04 -16.82
CA ASP A 271 -19.85 3.94 -16.35
C ASP A 271 -20.64 4.58 -17.50
N PRO A 272 -20.00 5.22 -18.51
CA PRO A 272 -20.69 5.64 -19.72
C PRO A 272 -21.43 4.49 -20.41
N ILE A 273 -20.86 3.28 -20.46
CA ILE A 273 -21.49 2.11 -21.12
C ILE A 273 -22.77 1.67 -20.39
N LEU A 274 -22.73 1.58 -19.07
CA LEU A 274 -23.90 1.26 -18.24
C LEU A 274 -24.92 2.40 -18.25
N GLY A 275 -24.45 3.64 -18.25
CA GLY A 275 -25.25 4.87 -18.32
C GLY A 275 -25.84 5.16 -19.70
N LEU A 276 -25.27 4.64 -20.79
CA LEU A 276 -25.80 4.73 -22.16
C LEU A 276 -27.21 4.14 -22.28
N TYR A 277 -27.58 3.20 -21.39
CA TYR A 277 -28.95 2.67 -21.32
C TYR A 277 -29.95 3.68 -20.72
N ARG A 278 -29.49 4.60 -19.88
CA ARG A 278 -30.31 5.60 -19.18
C ARG A 278 -30.35 6.96 -19.88
N GLU A 279 -29.19 7.47 -20.32
CA GLU A 279 -29.06 8.78 -20.97
C GLU A 279 -28.17 8.73 -22.24
N PRO A 280 -28.57 7.98 -23.29
CA PRO A 280 -27.72 7.69 -24.46
C PRO A 280 -27.21 8.94 -25.18
N GLY A 281 -28.03 10.00 -25.25
CA GLY A 281 -27.66 11.25 -25.91
C GLY A 281 -26.59 12.08 -25.19
N LYS A 282 -26.40 11.88 -23.87
CA LYS A 282 -25.41 12.64 -23.08
C LYS A 282 -24.11 11.88 -22.85
N LEU A 283 -24.15 10.54 -22.81
CA LEU A 283 -23.00 9.72 -22.40
C LEU A 283 -22.23 9.10 -23.58
N ALA A 284 -22.77 9.10 -24.80
CA ALA A 284 -22.07 8.61 -25.98
C ALA A 284 -20.81 9.42 -26.31
N SER A 285 -20.89 10.75 -26.21
CA SER A 285 -19.71 11.62 -26.41
C SER A 285 -18.68 11.44 -25.29
N VAL A 286 -19.13 11.30 -24.03
CA VAL A 286 -18.26 11.04 -22.88
C VAL A 286 -17.47 9.75 -23.07
N PHE A 287 -18.14 8.66 -23.46
CA PHE A 287 -17.49 7.38 -23.74
C PHE A 287 -16.42 7.50 -24.83
N VAL A 288 -16.73 8.16 -25.95
CA VAL A 288 -15.78 8.34 -27.06
C VAL A 288 -14.60 9.21 -26.63
N ASP A 289 -14.86 10.30 -25.90
CA ASP A 289 -13.82 11.21 -25.40
C ASP A 289 -12.87 10.50 -24.44
N HIS A 290 -13.40 9.65 -23.56
CA HIS A 290 -12.58 8.86 -22.64
C HIS A 290 -11.77 7.79 -23.36
N LEU A 291 -12.32 7.08 -24.35
CA LEU A 291 -11.54 6.13 -25.15
C LEU A 291 -10.36 6.82 -25.85
N LEU A 292 -10.60 8.01 -26.43
CA LEU A 292 -9.58 8.80 -27.10
C LEU A 292 -8.55 9.39 -26.13
N SER A 293 -8.90 9.64 -24.87
CA SER A 293 -8.00 10.23 -23.87
C SER A 293 -6.77 9.34 -23.64
N HIS A 294 -6.92 8.02 -23.71
CA HIS A 294 -5.83 7.05 -23.54
C HIS A 294 -4.74 7.12 -24.60
N PHE A 295 -5.04 7.71 -25.76
CA PHE A 295 -4.11 7.86 -26.88
C PHE A 295 -3.56 9.29 -27.02
N ARG A 296 -3.96 10.22 -26.12
CA ARG A 296 -3.39 11.57 -26.08
C ARG A 296 -1.98 11.55 -25.47
N PRO A 297 -1.16 12.59 -25.71
CA PRO A 297 0.24 12.62 -25.26
C PRO A 297 0.46 12.33 -23.77
N GLU A 298 -0.47 12.74 -22.90
CA GLU A 298 -0.42 12.49 -21.44
C GLU A 298 -1.30 11.31 -20.97
N GLY A 299 -1.93 10.60 -21.90
CA GLY A 299 -2.72 9.41 -21.62
C GLY A 299 -1.87 8.20 -21.29
N THR A 300 -2.53 7.12 -20.84
CA THR A 300 -1.88 5.90 -20.35
C THR A 300 -0.90 5.29 -21.35
N TRP A 301 -1.33 5.06 -22.61
CA TRP A 301 -0.51 4.31 -23.57
C TRP A 301 0.71 5.10 -24.06
N PRO A 302 0.58 6.36 -24.52
CA PRO A 302 1.74 7.15 -24.90
C PRO A 302 2.72 7.36 -23.73
N SER A 303 2.23 7.53 -22.50
CA SER A 303 3.09 7.64 -21.31
C SER A 303 3.89 6.35 -21.08
N LEU A 304 3.25 5.18 -21.21
CA LEU A 304 3.92 3.88 -21.06
C LEU A 304 4.95 3.65 -22.17
N PHE A 305 4.59 3.90 -23.43
CA PHE A 305 5.54 3.77 -24.56
C PHE A 305 6.70 4.75 -24.43
N ASN A 306 6.43 5.99 -23.99
CA ASN A 306 7.47 6.97 -23.72
C ASN A 306 8.45 6.44 -22.66
N ALA A 307 7.97 5.90 -21.55
CA ALA A 307 8.84 5.32 -20.52
C ALA A 307 9.65 4.10 -21.03
N LEU A 308 9.01 3.18 -21.75
CA LEU A 308 9.68 1.98 -22.28
C LEU A 308 10.69 2.30 -23.40
N ALA A 309 10.55 3.43 -24.09
CA ALA A 309 11.43 3.90 -25.15
C ALA A 309 12.48 4.92 -24.67
N ASP A 310 12.81 4.93 -23.36
CA ASP A 310 13.78 5.85 -22.74
C ASP A 310 13.42 7.35 -22.81
N GLY A 311 12.13 7.66 -22.96
CA GLY A 311 11.62 9.03 -22.92
C GLY A 311 11.55 9.60 -21.50
N ASP A 312 11.11 10.85 -21.37
CA ASP A 312 11.11 11.59 -20.09
C ASP A 312 10.26 10.94 -18.99
N ARG A 313 9.26 10.11 -19.33
CA ARG A 313 8.46 9.38 -18.34
C ARG A 313 9.20 8.23 -17.67
N ALA A 314 10.35 7.82 -18.21
CA ALA A 314 11.25 6.85 -17.59
C ALA A 314 11.98 7.39 -16.36
N TYR A 315 12.04 8.71 -16.19
CA TYR A 315 12.83 9.41 -15.18
C TYR A 315 11.95 10.34 -14.37
N ASN A 316 12.32 10.61 -13.12
CA ASN A 316 11.60 11.52 -12.22
C ASN A 316 11.75 13.01 -12.63
N GLY A 317 11.19 13.39 -13.77
CA GLY A 317 11.17 14.78 -14.23
C GLY A 317 10.02 15.60 -13.63
N PRO A 318 9.82 16.84 -14.11
CA PRO A 318 8.76 17.74 -13.65
C PRO A 318 7.34 17.12 -13.66
N TYR A 319 7.08 16.20 -14.60
CA TYR A 319 5.81 15.47 -14.64
C TYR A 319 5.55 14.65 -13.37
N TRP A 320 6.55 13.92 -12.88
CA TRP A 320 6.43 13.06 -11.70
C TRP A 320 6.57 13.83 -10.40
N GLU A 321 7.45 14.83 -10.33
CA GLU A 321 7.55 15.72 -9.17
C GLU A 321 6.24 16.46 -8.93
N SER A 322 5.52 16.87 -10.00
CA SER A 322 4.18 17.44 -9.84
C SER A 322 3.14 16.45 -9.27
N ARG A 323 3.47 15.17 -9.13
CA ARG A 323 2.64 14.05 -8.62
C ARG A 323 3.25 13.39 -7.37
N ALA A 324 4.15 14.08 -6.69
CA ALA A 324 4.74 13.62 -5.45
C ALA A 324 4.02 14.25 -4.25
N ILE A 325 3.49 13.43 -3.34
CA ILE A 325 2.69 13.87 -2.19
C ILE A 325 3.55 14.62 -1.19
N ASP A 326 4.84 14.28 -1.07
CA ASP A 326 5.78 15.02 -0.22
C ASP A 326 5.73 16.54 -0.50
N THR A 327 5.58 16.96 -1.76
CA THR A 327 5.49 18.37 -2.18
C THR A 327 4.32 19.18 -1.59
N VAL A 328 3.36 18.52 -0.94
CA VAL A 328 2.21 19.18 -0.30
C VAL A 328 2.14 18.99 1.22
N LEU A 329 3.00 18.16 1.82
CA LEU A 329 2.89 17.82 3.24
C LEU A 329 3.17 19.00 4.18
N ASP A 330 4.03 19.92 3.78
CA ASP A 330 4.30 21.16 4.51
C ASP A 330 3.01 21.99 4.70
N ARG A 331 2.21 22.13 3.63
CA ARG A 331 0.94 22.86 3.65
C ARG A 331 -0.15 22.12 4.40
N VAL A 332 -0.26 20.80 4.21
CA VAL A 332 -1.25 19.98 4.93
C VAL A 332 -0.95 20.01 6.44
N GLY A 333 0.31 19.80 6.82
CA GLY A 333 0.75 19.86 8.21
C GLY A 333 0.57 21.25 8.81
N ALA A 334 0.94 22.32 8.10
CA ALA A 334 0.77 23.70 8.57
C ALA A 334 -0.70 24.11 8.71
N ALA A 335 -1.59 23.61 7.84
CA ALA A 335 -3.03 23.79 7.97
C ALA A 335 -3.61 23.03 9.18
N GLY A 336 -2.87 22.08 9.74
CA GLY A 336 -3.27 21.33 10.93
C GLY A 336 -4.49 20.43 10.70
N ILE A 337 -4.75 20.04 9.44
CA ILE A 337 -5.88 19.20 9.04
C ILE A 337 -5.63 17.79 9.62
N PRO A 338 -6.45 17.35 10.61
CA PRO A 338 -6.34 16.02 11.17
C PRO A 338 -6.39 14.95 10.08
N THR A 339 -5.44 14.02 10.10
CA THR A 339 -5.31 12.94 9.11
C THR A 339 -5.08 11.60 9.79
N TYR A 340 -5.97 10.64 9.55
CA TYR A 340 -5.78 9.25 9.97
C TYR A 340 -5.40 8.40 8.76
N LEU A 341 -4.18 7.90 8.72
CA LEU A 341 -3.64 7.12 7.61
C LEU A 341 -3.83 5.63 7.86
N ILE A 342 -4.31 4.91 6.86
CA ILE A 342 -4.26 3.45 6.82
C ILE A 342 -3.17 3.01 5.84
N GLY A 343 -2.28 2.12 6.27
CA GLY A 343 -1.22 1.55 5.43
C GLY A 343 -1.22 0.02 5.48
N GLY A 344 -0.44 -0.62 4.60
CA GLY A 344 -0.30 -2.07 4.57
C GLY A 344 1.16 -2.51 4.44
N GLN A 345 1.55 -3.56 5.19
CA GLN A 345 2.87 -4.18 5.10
C GLN A 345 3.06 -5.02 3.82
N TYR A 346 1.96 -5.44 3.18
CA TYR A 346 1.97 -6.09 1.87
C TYR A 346 1.30 -5.19 0.81
N ASP A 347 1.30 -3.89 1.04
CA ASP A 347 0.91 -2.89 0.04
C ASP A 347 2.06 -2.65 -0.95
N LEU A 348 1.76 -2.33 -2.19
CA LEU A 348 2.76 -1.85 -3.16
C LEU A 348 3.35 -0.48 -2.76
N LEU A 349 2.58 0.33 -2.01
CA LEU A 349 2.94 1.65 -1.47
C LEU A 349 3.53 1.58 -0.05
N GLN A 350 4.05 0.41 0.36
CA GLN A 350 4.53 0.09 1.72
C GLN A 350 5.46 1.14 2.36
N ASP A 351 6.32 1.79 1.57
CA ASP A 351 7.25 2.83 2.06
C ASP A 351 6.59 4.21 2.15
N GLY A 352 5.59 4.48 1.29
CA GLY A 352 4.98 5.78 1.14
C GLY A 352 4.13 6.20 2.34
N THR A 353 3.22 5.34 2.83
CA THR A 353 2.34 5.71 3.95
C THR A 353 3.11 6.11 5.21
N PRO A 354 4.12 5.34 5.68
CA PRO A 354 4.92 5.71 6.85
C PRO A 354 5.72 7.01 6.67
N ARG A 355 6.24 7.28 5.46
CA ARG A 355 6.91 8.56 5.15
C ARG A 355 5.93 9.73 5.18
N THR A 356 4.73 9.56 4.64
CA THR A 356 3.66 10.56 4.69
C THR A 356 3.25 10.86 6.14
N PHE A 357 3.13 9.83 6.99
CA PHE A 357 2.87 10.01 8.43
C PHE A 357 3.97 10.84 9.12
N ALA A 358 5.24 10.47 8.94
CA ALA A 358 6.36 11.20 9.53
C ALA A 358 6.43 12.65 9.01
N GLY A 359 6.19 12.85 7.70
CA GLY A 359 6.18 14.15 7.07
C GLY A 359 5.11 15.08 7.63
N LEU A 360 3.88 14.59 7.84
CA LEU A 360 2.80 15.36 8.45
C LEU A 360 3.10 15.75 9.91
N GLN A 361 3.58 14.80 10.72
CA GLN A 361 3.99 15.07 12.11
C GLN A 361 5.12 16.10 12.18
N ASN A 362 6.09 16.01 11.27
CA ASN A 362 7.20 16.96 11.19
C ASN A 362 6.74 18.34 10.73
N ALA A 363 5.96 18.43 9.65
CA ALA A 363 5.42 19.69 9.14
C ALA A 363 4.60 20.43 10.20
N TYR A 364 3.70 19.73 10.90
CA TYR A 364 2.89 20.30 11.97
C TYR A 364 3.73 20.88 13.12
N ALA A 365 4.86 20.25 13.42
CA ALA A 365 5.78 20.69 14.45
C ALA A 365 6.84 21.69 13.96
N GLY A 366 6.74 22.18 12.72
CA GLY A 366 7.70 23.14 12.13
C GLY A 366 9.07 22.54 11.81
N ARG A 367 9.15 21.22 11.59
CA ARG A 367 10.36 20.49 11.17
C ARG A 367 10.29 20.18 9.66
N SER A 368 11.43 19.81 9.06
CA SER A 368 11.44 19.35 7.67
C SER A 368 10.58 18.09 7.51
N HIS A 369 9.67 18.09 6.53
CA HIS A 369 8.77 16.98 6.23
C HIS A 369 9.44 15.86 5.43
N HIS A 370 10.65 16.10 4.88
CA HIS A 370 11.40 15.09 4.12
C HIS A 370 12.14 14.08 5.01
N GLY A 371 12.46 14.45 6.26
CA GLY A 371 13.25 13.63 7.17
C GLY A 371 12.42 12.73 8.11
N PRO A 372 13.08 11.80 8.83
CA PRO A 372 12.43 11.01 9.86
C PRO A 372 11.99 11.87 11.04
N MET A 373 11.06 11.38 11.87
CA MET A 373 10.81 12.00 13.18
C MET A 373 12.00 11.73 14.12
N PRO A 374 12.49 12.73 14.89
CA PRO A 374 13.44 12.48 15.97
C PRO A 374 12.83 11.55 17.04
N ALA A 375 13.61 10.59 17.57
CA ALA A 375 13.09 9.54 18.47
C ALA A 375 12.40 10.05 19.75
N HIS A 376 12.72 11.26 20.20
CA HIS A 376 12.13 11.89 21.39
C HIS A 376 11.29 13.13 21.03
N ALA A 377 10.96 13.33 19.75
CA ALA A 377 10.08 14.40 19.35
C ALA A 377 8.67 14.16 19.91
N PRO A 378 7.96 15.21 20.37
CA PRO A 378 6.55 15.09 20.67
C PRO A 378 5.79 14.77 19.37
N SER A 379 4.77 13.93 19.52
CA SER A 379 3.82 13.58 18.47
C SER A 379 2.46 14.23 18.74
N SER A 380 1.67 14.39 17.68
CA SER A 380 0.31 14.89 17.78
C SER A 380 -0.69 13.79 17.43
N GLY A 381 -1.71 13.60 18.25
CA GLY A 381 -2.85 12.72 17.95
C GLY A 381 -3.71 13.19 16.77
N ARG A 382 -3.44 14.38 16.20
CA ARG A 382 -4.05 14.85 14.95
C ARG A 382 -3.60 14.07 13.72
N PHE A 383 -2.41 13.47 13.76
CA PHE A 383 -1.87 12.68 12.67
C PHE A 383 -1.61 11.29 13.19
N GLN A 384 -2.35 10.30 12.70
CA GLN A 384 -2.25 8.92 13.15
C GLN A 384 -2.01 7.99 11.98
N MET A 385 -1.42 6.84 12.24
CA MET A 385 -1.24 5.78 11.27
C MET A 385 -1.56 4.42 11.89
N LEU A 386 -2.46 3.67 11.24
CA LEU A 386 -2.66 2.26 11.49
C LEU A 386 -2.17 1.48 10.26
N THR A 387 -1.19 0.61 10.45
CA THR A 387 -0.71 -0.29 9.39
C THR A 387 -0.83 -1.73 9.85
N GLY A 388 -1.23 -2.62 8.94
CA GLY A 388 -1.38 -4.04 9.25
C GLY A 388 -0.82 -4.94 8.15
N PRO A 389 -0.92 -6.26 8.30
CA PRO A 389 -0.41 -7.24 7.34
C PRO A 389 -1.33 -7.35 6.11
N TRP A 390 -1.71 -6.21 5.54
CA TRP A 390 -2.71 -6.07 4.49
C TRP A 390 -2.08 -5.86 3.13
N PHE A 391 -2.76 -6.35 2.11
CA PHE A 391 -2.56 -5.94 0.73
C PHE A 391 -3.38 -4.69 0.40
N HIS A 392 -3.07 -4.08 -0.74
CA HIS A 392 -3.60 -2.79 -1.17
C HIS A 392 -5.13 -2.69 -1.22
N ILE A 393 -5.84 -3.76 -1.61
CA ILE A 393 -7.32 -3.74 -1.72
C ILE A 393 -8.04 -4.32 -0.50
N GLN A 394 -7.31 -4.71 0.54
CA GLN A 394 -7.84 -5.41 1.73
C GLN A 394 -7.40 -4.75 3.06
N PRO A 395 -7.45 -3.42 3.23
CA PRO A 395 -7.08 -2.80 4.51
C PRO A 395 -7.93 -3.37 5.65
N GLY A 396 -7.36 -3.65 6.82
CA GLY A 396 -8.15 -4.09 7.99
C GLY A 396 -8.65 -5.54 7.97
N VAL A 397 -8.57 -6.25 6.83
CA VAL A 397 -9.08 -7.62 6.67
C VAL A 397 -7.92 -8.59 6.44
N GLN A 398 -8.06 -9.84 6.87
CA GLN A 398 -7.14 -10.99 6.69
C GLN A 398 -6.00 -11.11 7.71
N ARG A 399 -5.25 -12.23 7.65
CA ARG A 399 -4.03 -12.51 8.43
C ARG A 399 -4.12 -12.21 9.93
N ASN A 400 -5.17 -12.75 10.56
CA ASN A 400 -5.48 -12.58 11.99
C ASN A 400 -5.82 -11.13 12.38
N THR A 401 -6.25 -10.32 11.42
CA THR A 401 -6.78 -8.98 11.64
C THR A 401 -8.19 -8.90 11.07
N ASP A 402 -9.10 -8.41 11.90
CA ASP A 402 -10.49 -8.13 11.55
C ASP A 402 -10.81 -6.79 12.22
N ILE A 403 -10.27 -5.71 11.65
CA ILE A 403 -10.41 -4.36 12.19
C ILE A 403 -11.77 -3.81 11.75
N ASP A 404 -12.52 -3.24 12.69
CA ASP A 404 -13.73 -2.50 12.37
C ASP A 404 -13.36 -1.12 11.81
N MET A 405 -13.01 -1.11 10.52
CA MET A 405 -12.60 0.11 9.80
C MET A 405 -13.71 1.15 9.77
N HIS A 406 -14.98 0.72 9.74
CA HIS A 406 -16.12 1.63 9.78
C HIS A 406 -16.26 2.33 11.13
N ALA A 407 -16.13 1.58 12.23
CA ALA A 407 -16.10 2.17 13.56
C ALA A 407 -14.94 3.15 13.70
N LEU A 408 -13.75 2.82 13.17
CA LEU A 408 -12.57 3.68 13.24
C LEU A 408 -12.76 4.99 12.47
N GLN A 409 -13.24 4.91 11.23
CA GLN A 409 -13.55 6.08 10.42
C GLN A 409 -14.64 6.95 11.07
N LEU A 410 -15.69 6.32 11.61
CA LEU A 410 -16.76 7.05 12.28
C LEU A 410 -16.30 7.75 13.55
N ALA A 411 -15.52 7.09 14.40
CA ALA A 411 -14.94 7.74 15.57
C ALA A 411 -14.08 8.95 15.16
N TRP A 412 -13.29 8.81 14.11
CA TRP A 412 -12.47 9.91 13.59
C TRP A 412 -13.31 11.08 13.07
N PHE A 413 -14.33 10.79 12.28
CA PHE A 413 -15.19 11.82 11.71
C PHE A 413 -16.17 12.43 12.72
N ASP A 414 -16.69 11.67 13.68
CA ASP A 414 -17.51 12.20 14.77
C ASP A 414 -16.67 13.20 15.59
N ARG A 415 -15.38 12.88 15.82
CA ARG A 415 -14.47 13.77 16.54
C ARG A 415 -14.30 15.13 15.87
N TRP A 416 -14.09 15.13 14.55
CA TRP A 416 -13.66 16.34 13.84
C TRP A 416 -14.77 17.07 13.08
N LEU A 417 -15.89 16.41 12.75
CA LEU A 417 -17.02 17.00 12.04
C LEU A 417 -18.30 17.12 12.89
N LYS A 418 -18.28 16.59 14.12
CA LYS A 418 -19.37 16.78 15.10
C LYS A 418 -18.87 17.31 16.45
N ASP A 419 -17.57 17.57 16.56
CA ASP A 419 -16.87 17.94 17.80
C ASP A 419 -17.13 16.96 18.97
N ASP A 420 -17.32 15.67 18.66
CA ASP A 420 -17.52 14.63 19.67
C ASP A 420 -16.18 14.29 20.34
N ARG A 421 -16.01 14.64 21.62
CA ARG A 421 -14.79 14.33 22.39
C ARG A 421 -14.77 12.86 22.82
N ASN A 422 -14.70 11.99 21.83
CA ASN A 422 -14.71 10.54 22.00
C ASN A 422 -13.34 9.93 22.36
N GLY A 423 -12.29 10.75 22.42
CA GLY A 423 -10.94 10.35 22.84
C GLY A 423 -10.03 9.83 21.71
N ILE A 424 -10.49 9.77 20.45
CA ILE A 424 -9.66 9.22 19.37
C ILE A 424 -8.41 10.03 19.07
N ASP A 425 -8.42 11.35 19.33
CA ASP A 425 -7.26 12.24 19.19
C ASP A 425 -6.40 12.34 20.46
N GLU A 426 -6.78 11.65 21.54
CA GLU A 426 -6.10 11.66 22.84
C GLU A 426 -5.15 10.45 22.99
N THR A 427 -4.14 10.36 22.10
CA THR A 427 -3.14 9.27 22.11
C THR A 427 -1.70 9.78 22.22
N GLU A 428 -0.88 9.07 23.00
CA GLU A 428 0.57 9.26 23.06
C GLU A 428 1.32 8.40 22.02
N THR A 429 0.64 7.44 21.41
CA THR A 429 1.18 6.49 20.42
C THR A 429 0.38 6.52 19.12
N PRO A 430 0.40 7.63 18.35
CA PRO A 430 -0.37 7.75 17.11
C PRO A 430 0.01 6.76 16.00
N LEU A 431 1.10 6.00 16.14
CA LEU A 431 1.46 4.90 15.23
C LEU A 431 1.10 3.56 15.87
N HIS A 432 0.21 2.81 15.22
CA HIS A 432 -0.08 1.40 15.50
C HIS A 432 0.29 0.54 14.29
N ALA A 433 1.18 -0.43 14.47
CA ALA A 433 1.57 -1.39 13.44
C ALA A 433 1.25 -2.82 13.89
N ILE A 434 0.49 -3.56 13.08
CA ILE A 434 0.10 -4.94 13.37
C ILE A 434 0.96 -5.88 12.53
N ASP A 435 1.70 -6.79 13.17
CA ASP A 435 2.46 -7.83 12.47
C ASP A 435 1.57 -8.95 11.94
N ILE A 436 2.16 -9.90 11.18
CA ILE A 436 1.41 -11.02 10.60
C ILE A 436 0.82 -12.00 11.64
N ASN A 437 1.34 -11.97 12.87
CA ASN A 437 0.87 -12.77 13.99
C ASN A 437 -0.14 -12.01 14.85
N GLY A 438 -0.58 -10.82 14.41
CA GLY A 438 -1.52 -9.97 15.11
C GLY A 438 -0.94 -9.24 16.32
N ASN A 439 0.38 -9.19 16.50
CA ASN A 439 1.00 -8.37 17.56
C ASN A 439 0.91 -6.90 17.18
N VAL A 440 0.49 -6.05 18.12
CA VAL A 440 0.42 -4.60 17.93
C VAL A 440 1.69 -3.94 18.49
N ILE A 441 2.42 -3.27 17.61
CA ILE A 441 3.60 -2.45 17.89
C ILE A 441 3.15 -0.99 17.86
N GLU A 442 3.28 -0.30 19.00
CA GLU A 442 2.82 1.07 19.17
C GLU A 442 4.00 2.02 19.37
N SER A 443 3.91 3.23 18.81
CA SER A 443 4.99 4.23 18.90
C SER A 443 4.47 5.66 18.80
N ALA A 444 5.20 6.58 19.41
CA ALA A 444 4.99 8.02 19.22
C ALA A 444 5.56 8.52 17.89
N THR A 445 6.59 7.86 17.36
CA THR A 445 7.40 8.35 16.23
C THR A 445 7.54 7.29 15.14
N TYR A 446 7.81 7.75 13.92
CA TYR A 446 8.35 6.92 12.85
C TYR A 446 9.68 7.50 12.34
N PRO A 447 10.79 6.74 12.33
CA PRO A 447 10.94 5.34 12.79
C PRO A 447 10.56 5.11 14.26
N VAL A 448 10.24 3.86 14.60
CA VAL A 448 9.77 3.45 15.93
C VAL A 448 10.86 3.68 16.97
N ARG A 449 10.58 4.49 18.00
CA ARG A 449 11.59 4.90 19.00
C ARG A 449 11.99 3.76 19.94
N GLU A 450 11.11 2.78 20.13
CA GLU A 450 11.32 1.59 20.96
C GLU A 450 12.34 0.62 20.35
N THR A 451 12.62 0.77 19.04
CA THR A 451 13.57 -0.05 18.28
C THR A 451 14.72 0.79 17.73
N PRO A 452 15.77 1.06 18.51
CA PRO A 452 16.94 1.80 18.03
C PRO A 452 17.56 1.12 16.80
N THR A 453 18.04 1.95 15.89
CA THR A 453 18.74 1.48 14.69
C THR A 453 20.05 0.79 15.03
N ARG A 454 20.35 -0.30 14.33
CA ARG A 454 21.59 -1.07 14.44
C ARG A 454 22.13 -1.39 13.06
N ASN A 455 23.46 -1.48 12.97
CA ASN A 455 24.13 -2.03 11.80
C ASN A 455 24.39 -3.51 12.00
N LEU A 456 24.04 -4.33 11.01
CA LEU A 456 24.41 -5.73 10.93
C LEU A 456 25.22 -5.97 9.66
N TYR A 457 26.46 -6.39 9.83
CA TYR A 457 27.43 -6.58 8.76
C TYR A 457 27.37 -7.98 8.16
N LEU A 458 27.55 -8.04 6.84
CA LEU A 458 27.75 -9.28 6.10
C LEU A 458 29.15 -9.84 6.47
N ALA A 459 29.18 -11.06 6.97
CA ALA A 459 30.40 -11.73 7.42
C ALA A 459 30.62 -13.07 6.71
N ALA A 460 31.75 -13.70 7.00
CA ALA A 460 32.09 -15.03 6.46
C ALA A 460 31.03 -16.07 6.81
N ASP A 461 30.98 -17.14 6.00
CA ASP A 461 30.11 -18.30 6.21
C ASP A 461 28.61 -17.96 6.25
N GLY A 462 28.19 -16.90 5.54
CA GLY A 462 26.79 -16.49 5.46
C GLY A 462 26.22 -15.96 6.78
N ARG A 463 27.07 -15.34 7.61
CA ARG A 463 26.65 -14.75 8.88
C ARG A 463 26.31 -13.27 8.74
N LEU A 464 25.35 -12.84 9.55
CA LEU A 464 24.97 -11.44 9.72
C LEU A 464 25.25 -11.03 11.18
N THR A 465 26.21 -10.13 11.41
CA THR A 465 26.76 -9.87 12.75
C THR A 465 26.80 -8.38 13.11
N PRO A 466 26.64 -8.00 14.39
CA PRO A 466 26.80 -6.59 14.80
C PRO A 466 28.27 -6.13 14.69
N ASP A 467 29.22 -7.06 14.74
CA ASP A 467 30.64 -6.76 14.63
C ASP A 467 31.04 -6.51 13.18
N ARG A 468 31.70 -5.38 12.95
CA ARG A 468 32.27 -5.05 11.65
C ARG A 468 33.39 -6.04 11.29
N PRO A 469 33.38 -6.65 10.09
CA PRO A 469 34.47 -7.50 9.62
C PRO A 469 35.81 -6.78 9.70
N VAL A 470 36.87 -7.51 10.07
CA VAL A 470 38.26 -6.99 10.10
C VAL A 470 39.18 -7.74 9.12
N VAL A 471 38.60 -8.59 8.27
CA VAL A 471 39.35 -9.36 7.28
C VAL A 471 39.83 -8.47 6.14
N GLU A 472 41.02 -8.77 5.61
CA GLU A 472 41.62 -8.02 4.50
C GLU A 472 40.98 -8.34 3.15
N SER A 473 40.47 -9.57 2.98
CA SER A 473 39.82 -10.02 1.76
C SER A 473 38.61 -10.90 2.06
N GLY A 474 37.64 -10.89 1.14
CA GLY A 474 36.41 -11.65 1.27
C GLY A 474 35.29 -10.98 0.48
N SER A 475 34.69 -11.73 -0.42
CA SER A 475 33.53 -11.31 -1.19
C SER A 475 32.64 -12.49 -1.51
N ASP A 476 31.36 -12.21 -1.74
CA ASP A 476 30.40 -13.19 -2.22
C ASP A 476 29.79 -12.68 -3.53
N ARG A 477 29.62 -13.59 -4.50
CA ARG A 477 29.28 -13.23 -5.87
C ARG A 477 27.79 -13.34 -6.12
N VAL A 478 27.21 -12.28 -6.68
CA VAL A 478 25.90 -12.30 -7.33
C VAL A 478 26.11 -12.36 -8.83
N ARG A 479 25.41 -13.28 -9.51
CA ARG A 479 25.37 -13.32 -10.98
C ARG A 479 24.09 -12.68 -11.48
N PHE A 480 24.22 -11.84 -12.48
CA PHE A 480 23.06 -11.18 -13.07
C PHE A 480 22.09 -12.20 -13.65
N SER A 481 20.86 -12.06 -13.20
CA SER A 481 19.67 -12.69 -13.73
C SER A 481 18.51 -11.71 -13.64
N PRO A 482 17.66 -11.66 -14.67
CA PRO A 482 16.47 -10.81 -14.65
C PRO A 482 15.40 -11.35 -13.70
N VAL A 483 15.40 -12.65 -13.40
CA VAL A 483 14.45 -13.28 -12.49
C VAL A 483 15.01 -13.31 -11.08
N ASN A 484 14.16 -13.13 -10.07
CA ASN A 484 14.55 -13.40 -8.69
C ASN A 484 14.66 -14.92 -8.53
N GLY A 485 15.83 -15.40 -8.11
CA GLY A 485 16.10 -16.83 -7.95
C GLY A 485 15.24 -17.44 -6.86
N GLY A 486 14.12 -18.06 -7.24
CA GLY A 486 13.25 -18.78 -6.31
C GLY A 486 11.95 -19.24 -6.92
N THR A 487 11.14 -18.33 -7.50
CA THR A 487 9.93 -18.66 -8.26
C THR A 487 9.36 -17.39 -8.91
N ILE A 488 8.64 -17.51 -10.04
CA ILE A 488 7.87 -16.42 -10.67
C ILE A 488 6.77 -15.87 -9.73
N CYS A 489 6.30 -16.72 -8.83
CA CYS A 489 5.34 -16.49 -7.78
C CYS A 489 6.11 -16.24 -6.47
N ASN A 490 6.43 -14.98 -6.17
CA ASN A 490 7.19 -14.56 -4.98
C ASN A 490 6.39 -13.56 -4.11
N ALA A 491 6.82 -13.24 -2.88
CA ALA A 491 6.11 -12.27 -2.02
C ALA A 491 6.03 -10.87 -2.65
N SER A 492 7.05 -10.50 -3.44
CA SER A 492 7.05 -9.26 -4.22
C SER A 492 5.91 -9.26 -5.25
N PHE A 493 5.64 -10.39 -5.92
CA PHE A 493 4.54 -10.55 -6.86
C PHE A 493 3.19 -10.29 -6.19
N SER A 494 2.85 -11.00 -5.12
CA SER A 494 1.56 -10.79 -4.43
C SER A 494 1.38 -9.35 -3.93
N ARG A 495 2.45 -8.77 -3.37
CA ARG A 495 2.48 -7.37 -2.90
C ARG A 495 2.16 -6.40 -4.03
N ASN A 496 2.90 -6.51 -5.13
CA ASN A 496 2.81 -5.57 -6.27
C ASN A 496 1.66 -5.87 -7.23
N PHE A 497 1.03 -7.05 -7.10
CA PHE A 497 -0.25 -7.37 -7.72
C PHE A 497 -1.45 -6.91 -6.86
N SER A 498 -1.17 -6.11 -5.82
CA SER A 498 -2.15 -5.33 -5.06
C SER A 498 -3.20 -6.17 -4.32
N GLY A 499 -2.91 -7.43 -3.99
CA GLY A 499 -3.88 -8.35 -3.35
C GLY A 499 -4.94 -8.93 -4.30
N VAL A 500 -4.97 -8.52 -5.57
CA VAL A 500 -5.91 -9.07 -6.57
C VAL A 500 -5.66 -10.56 -6.78
N TYR A 501 -4.40 -10.99 -6.76
CA TYR A 501 -4.04 -12.40 -6.92
C TYR A 501 -4.57 -13.24 -5.76
N GLU A 502 -4.34 -12.80 -4.52
CA GLU A 502 -4.86 -13.46 -3.32
C GLU A 502 -6.39 -13.50 -3.30
N LEU A 503 -7.06 -12.43 -3.71
CA LEU A 503 -8.52 -12.42 -3.85
C LEU A 503 -8.99 -13.49 -4.83
N LEU A 504 -8.34 -13.60 -6.00
CA LEU A 504 -8.67 -14.59 -7.04
C LEU A 504 -8.40 -16.03 -6.58
N THR A 505 -7.30 -16.29 -5.87
CA THR A 505 -6.98 -17.63 -5.34
C THR A 505 -7.97 -18.02 -4.25
N THR A 506 -8.32 -17.07 -3.36
CA THR A 506 -9.35 -17.27 -2.32
C THR A 506 -10.70 -17.60 -2.93
N LEU A 507 -11.10 -16.90 -4.00
CA LEU A 507 -12.32 -17.20 -4.78
C LEU A 507 -12.30 -18.61 -5.38
N ALA A 508 -11.11 -19.13 -5.72
CA ALA A 508 -10.91 -20.50 -6.22
C ALA A 508 -10.79 -21.55 -5.09
N GLY A 509 -10.90 -21.16 -3.82
CA GLY A 509 -10.82 -22.04 -2.66
C GLY A 509 -9.39 -22.50 -2.32
N VAL A 510 -8.38 -21.75 -2.75
CA VAL A 510 -6.96 -22.03 -2.45
C VAL A 510 -6.30 -20.80 -1.81
N ASP A 511 -5.48 -21.02 -0.78
CA ASP A 511 -4.64 -19.97 -0.20
C ASP A 511 -3.67 -19.44 -1.27
N ASP A 512 -3.27 -18.17 -1.16
CA ASP A 512 -2.28 -17.58 -2.08
C ASP A 512 -0.99 -18.41 -2.07
N PRO A 513 -0.67 -19.12 -3.18
CA PRO A 513 0.52 -19.97 -3.25
C PRO A 513 1.80 -19.14 -3.27
N CYS A 514 1.72 -17.83 -3.53
CA CYS A 514 2.83 -16.89 -3.50
C CYS A 514 2.98 -16.19 -2.14
N ALA A 515 2.06 -16.40 -1.19
CA ALA A 515 2.11 -15.78 0.13
C ALA A 515 3.00 -16.55 1.13
N ARG A 516 3.27 -17.84 0.90
CA ARG A 516 4.09 -18.69 1.77
C ARG A 516 5.18 -19.38 0.96
N PHE A 517 6.45 -19.17 1.35
CA PHE A 517 7.60 -19.81 0.71
C PHE A 517 8.11 -20.98 1.54
N PRO A 518 8.51 -22.11 0.93
CA PRO A 518 9.47 -23.00 1.57
C PRO A 518 10.80 -22.26 1.72
N ALA A 519 11.49 -22.55 2.82
CA ALA A 519 12.74 -21.90 3.24
C ALA A 519 13.87 -21.87 2.21
N HIS A 520 13.84 -22.87 1.35
CA HIS A 520 14.76 -23.08 0.27
C HIS A 520 13.91 -23.53 -0.91
N PRO A 521 13.64 -22.67 -1.91
CA PRO A 521 13.45 -23.20 -3.24
C PRO A 521 14.82 -23.76 -3.66
N ASP A 522 15.14 -24.97 -3.22
CA ASP A 522 16.12 -25.84 -3.88
C ASP A 522 15.50 -26.19 -5.24
N ILE A 523 15.39 -25.21 -6.13
CA ILE A 523 15.13 -25.39 -7.54
C ILE A 523 16.52 -25.51 -8.16
N PRO A 524 17.00 -26.74 -8.42
CA PRO A 524 18.35 -26.92 -8.94
C PRO A 524 18.48 -26.16 -10.26
N GLY A 525 19.46 -25.26 -10.33
CA GLY A 525 19.81 -24.55 -11.56
C GLY A 525 19.17 -23.17 -11.77
N LEU A 526 18.46 -22.58 -10.78
CA LEU A 526 17.89 -21.24 -10.97
C LEU A 526 18.77 -20.07 -10.47
N LEU A 527 19.67 -20.27 -9.48
CA LEU A 527 20.88 -19.47 -9.08
C LEU A 527 21.20 -19.66 -7.59
N ASP A 528 22.49 -19.76 -7.23
CA ASP A 528 22.96 -19.72 -5.83
C ASP A 528 23.20 -18.26 -5.40
N ASN A 529 22.22 -17.64 -4.75
CA ASN A 529 22.31 -16.27 -4.26
C ASN A 529 22.95 -16.20 -2.85
N PRO A 530 23.83 -15.21 -2.56
CA PRO A 530 24.37 -14.99 -1.22
C PRO A 530 23.26 -14.78 -0.16
N GLN A 531 23.42 -15.46 0.97
CA GLN A 531 22.50 -15.45 2.09
C GLN A 531 23.26 -15.16 3.38
N TYR A 532 22.74 -14.24 4.20
CA TYR A 532 23.35 -13.83 5.47
C TYR A 532 22.33 -13.89 6.58
N THR A 533 22.64 -14.63 7.64
CA THR A 533 21.69 -14.93 8.72
C THR A 533 22.27 -14.61 10.09
N THR A 534 21.45 -14.07 10.99
CA THR A 534 21.83 -13.86 12.39
C THR A 534 21.96 -15.19 13.14
N ASP A 535 22.58 -15.15 14.33
CA ASP A 535 22.33 -16.18 15.34
C ASP A 535 20.83 -16.16 15.74
N PRO A 536 20.27 -17.27 16.25
CA PRO A 536 18.88 -17.29 16.70
C PRO A 536 18.65 -16.25 17.78
N PHE A 537 17.54 -15.53 17.70
CA PHE A 537 17.13 -14.64 18.78
C PHE A 537 16.81 -15.47 20.04
N THR A 538 17.26 -14.99 21.20
CA THR A 538 17.04 -15.69 22.48
C THR A 538 15.83 -15.17 23.24
N GLU A 539 15.30 -14.01 22.82
CA GLU A 539 14.11 -13.35 23.33
C GLU A 539 13.29 -12.79 22.15
N PRO A 540 11.98 -12.54 22.31
CA PRO A 540 11.19 -11.89 21.26
C PRO A 540 11.85 -10.59 20.83
N THR A 541 12.06 -10.41 19.52
CA THR A 541 12.80 -9.27 18.97
C THR A 541 11.95 -8.56 17.93
N VAL A 542 11.79 -7.24 18.06
CA VAL A 542 10.97 -6.41 17.16
C VAL A 542 11.85 -5.76 16.11
N LEU A 543 11.47 -5.95 14.84
CA LEU A 543 11.87 -5.14 13.70
C LEU A 543 10.73 -4.19 13.36
N ALA A 544 10.95 -2.88 13.43
CA ALA A 544 9.88 -1.90 13.23
C ALA A 544 10.35 -0.63 12.50
N GLY A 545 10.33 -0.67 11.17
CA GLY A 545 10.51 0.51 10.34
C GLY A 545 11.38 0.29 9.10
N PRO A 546 11.99 1.36 8.55
CA PRO A 546 12.71 1.32 7.28
C PRO A 546 14.02 0.54 7.41
N ILE A 547 14.48 -0.03 6.30
CA ILE A 547 15.70 -0.83 6.23
C ILE A 547 16.58 -0.32 5.10
N GLY A 548 17.84 -0.01 5.41
CA GLY A 548 18.85 0.34 4.43
C GLY A 548 19.82 -0.82 4.23
N ALA A 549 20.12 -1.20 2.99
CA ALA A 549 21.17 -2.15 2.69
C ALA A 549 22.31 -1.46 1.94
N THR A 550 23.42 -1.21 2.63
CA THR A 550 24.63 -0.63 2.05
C THR A 550 25.55 -1.75 1.56
N LEU A 551 25.63 -1.91 0.24
CA LEU A 551 26.45 -2.91 -0.41
C LEU A 551 27.66 -2.23 -1.05
N PHE A 552 28.87 -2.63 -0.64
CA PHE A 552 30.08 -2.29 -1.37
C PHE A 552 30.35 -3.42 -2.35
N ALA A 553 30.32 -3.15 -3.66
CA ALA A 553 30.46 -4.20 -4.66
C ALA A 553 31.33 -3.78 -5.84
N VAL A 554 31.96 -4.76 -6.48
CA VAL A 554 32.69 -4.60 -7.73
C VAL A 554 31.92 -5.31 -8.84
N SER A 555 31.58 -4.57 -9.90
CA SER A 555 30.91 -5.11 -11.08
C SER A 555 31.91 -5.40 -12.19
N ASN A 556 31.75 -6.49 -12.95
CA ASN A 556 32.51 -6.73 -14.19
C ASN A 556 31.88 -6.05 -15.43
N THR A 557 30.66 -5.52 -15.30
CA THR A 557 29.88 -4.89 -16.37
C THR A 557 29.60 -3.41 -16.09
N PRO A 558 29.31 -2.59 -17.12
CA PRO A 558 29.03 -1.16 -16.97
C PRO A 558 27.62 -0.86 -16.41
N ALA A 559 26.87 -1.90 -16.06
CA ALA A 559 25.66 -1.82 -15.26
C ALA A 559 25.69 -2.91 -14.18
N SER A 560 24.95 -2.66 -13.10
CA SER A 560 24.76 -3.60 -11.99
C SER A 560 23.33 -3.49 -11.49
N ALA A 561 22.84 -4.52 -10.83
CA ALA A 561 21.53 -4.48 -10.21
C ALA A 561 21.50 -5.38 -8.98
N PHE A 562 20.76 -4.94 -7.96
CA PHE A 562 20.60 -5.66 -6.72
C PHE A 562 19.12 -5.77 -6.35
N SER A 563 18.73 -6.93 -5.87
CA SER A 563 17.46 -7.17 -5.17
C SER A 563 17.81 -7.76 -3.81
N VAL A 564 17.22 -7.21 -2.74
CA VAL A 564 17.51 -7.60 -1.36
C VAL A 564 16.20 -8.04 -0.73
N THR A 565 16.12 -9.28 -0.26
CA THR A 565 14.94 -9.82 0.42
C THR A 565 15.25 -10.03 1.90
N VAL A 566 14.41 -9.54 2.80
CA VAL A 566 14.51 -9.74 4.25
C VAL A 566 13.49 -10.78 4.70
N GLN A 567 13.94 -11.75 5.48
CA GLN A 567 13.19 -12.96 5.82
C GLN A 567 13.28 -13.27 7.32
N ASP A 568 12.21 -13.88 7.84
CA ASP A 568 12.17 -14.56 9.13
C ASP A 568 12.32 -16.07 8.93
N ILE A 569 13.32 -16.66 9.58
CA ILE A 569 13.61 -18.09 9.50
C ILE A 569 13.25 -18.75 10.84
N ALA A 570 12.24 -19.61 10.80
CA ALA A 570 11.80 -20.38 11.95
C ALA A 570 12.80 -21.51 12.32
N PRO A 571 12.76 -22.04 13.57
CA PRO A 571 13.65 -23.11 14.02
C PRO A 571 13.56 -24.41 13.20
N ASP A 572 12.41 -24.68 12.58
CA ASP A 572 12.21 -25.84 11.70
C ASP A 572 12.76 -25.63 10.28
N GLY A 573 13.34 -24.46 10.03
CA GLY A 573 13.89 -24.03 8.76
C GLY A 573 12.95 -23.11 7.98
N THR A 574 11.63 -23.13 8.21
CA THR A 574 10.63 -22.39 7.41
C THR A 574 11.01 -20.92 7.25
N ALA A 575 11.07 -20.40 6.02
CA ALA A 575 11.33 -18.98 5.78
C ALA A 575 10.06 -18.23 5.40
N PHE A 576 9.93 -17.03 5.95
CA PHE A 576 8.86 -16.11 5.65
C PHE A 576 9.44 -14.78 5.15
N ALA A 577 9.13 -14.41 3.90
CA ALA A 577 9.58 -13.14 3.34
C ALA A 577 8.78 -11.99 3.96
N LEU A 578 9.48 -11.10 4.67
CA LEU A 578 8.90 -9.93 5.32
C LEU A 578 8.75 -8.78 4.32
N THR A 579 9.85 -8.47 3.63
CA THR A 579 9.95 -7.29 2.76
C THR A 579 11.10 -7.45 1.75
N ASP A 580 11.15 -6.58 0.76
CA ASP A 580 12.26 -6.50 -0.20
C ASP A 580 12.55 -5.07 -0.66
N GLY A 581 13.71 -4.93 -1.30
CA GLY A 581 14.21 -3.71 -1.92
C GLY A 581 14.96 -4.02 -3.21
N GLN A 582 15.07 -3.03 -4.09
CA GLN A 582 15.70 -3.17 -5.40
C GLN A 582 16.50 -1.90 -5.72
N LEU A 583 17.56 -2.04 -6.51
CA LEU A 583 18.33 -0.90 -7.01
C LEU A 583 19.06 -1.25 -8.30
N ALA A 584 18.76 -0.53 -9.37
CA ALA A 584 19.62 -0.51 -10.55
C ALA A 584 20.82 0.41 -10.27
N GLY A 585 22.03 -0.07 -10.51
CA GLY A 585 23.26 0.59 -10.08
C GLY A 585 23.48 1.98 -10.68
N ASN A 586 22.87 2.28 -11.83
CA ASN A 586 22.90 3.61 -12.43
C ASN A 586 21.94 4.61 -11.75
N PHE A 587 20.92 4.14 -11.02
CA PHE A 587 19.99 4.96 -10.23
C PHE A 587 20.51 5.27 -8.81
N ARG A 588 21.71 4.79 -8.44
CA ARG A 588 22.24 4.80 -7.05
C ARG A 588 22.51 6.16 -6.41
N ALA A 589 22.36 7.28 -7.12
CA ALA A 589 22.51 8.60 -6.52
C ALA A 589 21.55 8.77 -5.34
N LEU A 590 21.95 9.53 -4.34
CA LEU A 590 21.12 9.84 -3.18
C LEU A 590 20.70 11.31 -3.23
N ASP A 591 19.43 11.56 -2.92
CA ASP A 591 18.96 12.88 -2.52
C ASP A 591 19.29 13.07 -1.03
N GLU A 592 20.20 13.97 -0.71
CA GLU A 592 20.64 14.17 0.68
C GLU A 592 19.56 14.77 1.59
N GLU A 593 18.54 15.44 1.05
CA GLU A 593 17.44 16.02 1.82
C GLU A 593 16.35 14.97 2.13
N ARG A 594 16.06 14.09 1.17
CA ARG A 594 15.04 13.05 1.28
C ARG A 594 15.57 11.71 1.82
N THR A 595 16.88 11.48 1.81
CA THR A 595 17.50 10.25 2.33
C THR A 595 17.51 10.25 3.86
N TRP A 596 16.91 9.22 4.47
CA TRP A 596 16.91 9.05 5.91
C TRP A 596 18.18 8.38 6.39
N ARG A 597 18.84 8.97 7.38
CA ARG A 597 20.07 8.48 7.99
C ARG A 597 19.87 8.14 9.46
N ALA A 598 20.56 7.12 9.94
CA ALA A 598 20.65 6.82 11.35
C ALA A 598 21.59 7.81 12.08
N ALA A 599 21.63 7.74 13.40
CA ALA A 599 22.44 8.64 14.23
C ALA A 599 23.96 8.55 13.94
N ASP A 600 24.44 7.42 13.43
CA ASP A 600 25.83 7.21 13.03
C ASP A 600 26.13 7.63 11.58
N GLY A 601 25.13 8.17 10.87
CA GLY A 601 25.23 8.63 9.48
C GLY A 601 24.95 7.56 8.42
N SER A 602 24.79 6.28 8.82
CA SER A 602 24.42 5.21 7.91
C SER A 602 23.07 5.46 7.24
N VAL A 603 22.92 5.00 5.99
CA VAL A 603 21.66 5.14 5.25
C VAL A 603 20.65 4.15 5.81
N LEU A 604 19.52 4.68 6.29
CA LEU A 604 18.41 3.92 6.87
C LEU A 604 17.22 3.82 5.89
N GLY A 605 16.97 4.87 5.12
CA GLY A 605 15.91 4.91 4.12
C GLY A 605 16.35 5.76 2.94
N ALA A 606 17.09 5.16 2.01
CA ALA A 606 17.59 5.82 0.81
C ALA A 606 16.47 6.50 0.01
N PHE A 607 16.75 7.66 -0.58
CA PHE A 607 15.90 8.24 -1.60
C PHE A 607 16.74 8.45 -2.86
N HIS A 608 16.40 7.73 -3.93
CA HIS A 608 17.08 7.83 -5.21
C HIS A 608 16.33 8.83 -6.10
N PRO A 609 16.94 9.96 -6.52
CA PRO A 609 16.21 11.00 -7.25
C PRO A 609 15.57 10.49 -8.54
N GLY A 610 16.24 9.57 -9.25
CA GLY A 610 15.74 8.95 -10.48
C GLY A 610 15.58 9.92 -11.66
N THR A 611 16.15 11.12 -11.58
CA THR A 611 16.23 12.06 -12.71
C THR A 611 17.30 11.60 -13.69
N ARG A 612 17.21 12.02 -14.96
CA ARG A 612 18.21 11.66 -15.98
C ARG A 612 19.60 12.18 -15.60
N GLU A 613 19.66 13.35 -14.99
CA GLU A 613 20.88 14.04 -14.56
C GLU A 613 21.51 13.40 -13.31
N SER A 614 20.71 12.72 -12.48
CA SER A 614 21.20 12.02 -11.28
C SER A 614 21.86 10.68 -11.57
N MET A 615 21.77 10.19 -12.81
CA MET A 615 22.28 8.86 -13.17
C MET A 615 23.80 8.80 -13.05
N LEU A 616 24.30 7.79 -12.33
CA LEU A 616 25.72 7.60 -12.10
C LEU A 616 26.25 6.39 -12.91
N PRO A 617 27.39 6.51 -13.61
CA PRO A 617 27.95 5.37 -14.34
C PRO A 617 28.40 4.27 -13.36
N VAL A 618 28.27 3.00 -13.75
CA VAL A 618 28.93 1.90 -13.05
C VAL A 618 30.21 1.59 -13.82
N VAL A 619 31.37 1.71 -13.17
CA VAL A 619 32.67 1.48 -13.82
C VAL A 619 33.13 0.05 -13.54
N PRO A 620 33.32 -0.80 -14.57
CA PRO A 620 33.78 -2.16 -14.38
C PRO A 620 35.11 -2.23 -13.61
N GLY A 621 35.17 -3.10 -12.59
CA GLY A 621 36.36 -3.31 -11.76
C GLY A 621 36.54 -2.29 -10.64
N GLU A 622 35.73 -1.23 -10.56
CA GLU A 622 35.79 -0.26 -9.46
C GLU A 622 34.85 -0.65 -8.32
N LEU A 623 35.35 -0.47 -7.09
CA LEU A 623 34.55 -0.61 -5.88
C LEU A 623 33.51 0.52 -5.82
N THR A 624 32.23 0.15 -5.79
CA THR A 624 31.11 1.09 -5.76
C THR A 624 30.23 0.82 -4.55
N GLU A 625 29.73 1.89 -3.92
CA GLU A 625 28.72 1.83 -2.86
C GLU A 625 27.31 1.89 -3.45
N TYR A 626 26.45 0.97 -3.03
CA TYR A 626 25.06 0.88 -3.42
C TYR A 626 24.19 0.88 -2.15
N ASN A 627 23.32 1.88 -2.01
CA ASN A 627 22.42 1.99 -0.88
C ASN A 627 21.03 1.54 -1.30
N VAL A 628 20.73 0.24 -1.21
CA VAL A 628 19.44 -0.31 -1.61
C VAL A 628 18.39 0.06 -0.56
N LYS A 629 17.32 0.74 -0.98
CA LYS A 629 16.12 0.97 -0.17
C LYS A 629 15.34 -0.33 -0.02
N VAL A 630 15.26 -0.87 1.19
CA VAL A 630 14.42 -2.02 1.51
C VAL A 630 13.16 -1.51 2.21
N ARG A 631 11.97 -1.86 1.68
CA ARG A 631 10.69 -1.36 2.18
C ARG A 631 10.51 -1.72 3.66
N PRO A 632 9.81 -0.90 4.47
CA PRO A 632 9.76 -1.07 5.91
C PRO A 632 9.01 -2.34 6.35
N ALA A 633 9.42 -2.93 7.47
CA ALA A 633 8.73 -4.08 8.07
C ALA A 633 8.38 -3.82 9.54
N PHE A 634 7.27 -4.39 10.00
CA PHE A 634 6.84 -4.42 11.40
C PHE A 634 6.57 -5.87 11.79
N HIS A 635 7.53 -6.48 12.46
CA HIS A 635 7.54 -7.92 12.73
C HIS A 635 8.16 -8.25 14.08
N VAL A 636 7.59 -9.26 14.76
CA VAL A 636 8.17 -9.85 15.97
C VAL A 636 8.78 -11.21 15.62
N PHE A 637 10.11 -11.30 15.74
CA PHE A 637 10.82 -12.56 15.69
C PHE A 637 10.65 -13.29 17.02
N GLU A 638 10.10 -14.50 17.00
CA GLU A 638 9.97 -15.36 18.18
C GLU A 638 11.33 -15.95 18.60
N PRO A 639 11.52 -16.33 19.87
CA PRO A 639 12.74 -17.01 20.31
C PRO A 639 13.05 -18.24 19.44
N GLY A 640 14.31 -18.35 19.01
CA GLY A 640 14.79 -19.39 18.10
C GLY A 640 14.71 -19.02 16.62
N HIS A 641 13.95 -17.99 16.26
CA HIS A 641 13.92 -17.47 14.89
C HIS A 641 15.20 -16.70 14.55
N ARG A 642 15.45 -16.48 13.26
CA ARG A 642 16.58 -15.72 12.75
C ARG A 642 16.13 -14.69 11.73
N LEU A 643 16.83 -13.56 11.69
CA LEU A 643 16.73 -12.62 10.58
C LEU A 643 17.71 -13.06 9.49
N GLN A 644 17.21 -13.22 8.27
CA GLN A 644 18.01 -13.55 7.09
C GLN A 644 17.84 -12.48 6.01
N VAL A 645 18.92 -12.21 5.29
CA VAL A 645 18.89 -11.44 4.05
C VAL A 645 19.47 -12.24 2.89
N THR A 646 18.75 -12.23 1.78
CA THR A 646 19.16 -12.83 0.51
C THR A 646 19.41 -11.71 -0.51
N ILE A 647 20.55 -11.77 -1.20
CA ILE A 647 20.91 -10.77 -2.21
C ILE A 647 20.94 -11.42 -3.60
N ALA A 648 20.11 -10.90 -4.50
CA ALA A 648 19.97 -11.30 -5.90
C ALA A 648 20.13 -10.07 -6.81
N SER A 649 19.76 -10.17 -8.09
CA SER A 649 19.92 -9.08 -9.07
C SER A 649 18.65 -8.68 -9.82
N GLY A 650 17.56 -9.43 -9.74
CA GLY A 650 16.36 -9.21 -10.56
C GLY A 650 15.07 -9.65 -9.86
N ASP A 651 13.92 -9.26 -10.42
CA ASP A 651 12.58 -9.55 -9.87
C ASP A 651 11.50 -9.74 -10.95
N ALA A 652 11.90 -10.18 -12.15
CA ALA A 652 10.96 -10.47 -13.21
C ALA A 652 10.10 -11.71 -12.86
N PRO A 653 8.79 -11.71 -13.22
CA PRO A 653 8.08 -10.70 -14.01
C PRO A 653 7.40 -9.59 -13.19
N THR A 654 7.59 -9.55 -11.87
CA THR A 654 6.97 -8.50 -11.02
C THR A 654 7.54 -7.14 -11.36
N HIS A 655 8.86 -7.07 -11.43
CA HIS A 655 9.60 -5.90 -11.88
C HIS A 655 10.56 -6.24 -13.00
N ILE A 656 10.72 -5.30 -13.93
CA ILE A 656 11.67 -5.44 -15.05
C ILE A 656 12.57 -4.22 -15.15
N PHE A 657 13.76 -4.38 -15.73
CA PHE A 657 14.56 -3.24 -16.16
C PHE A 657 13.96 -2.58 -17.40
N ASN A 658 14.38 -1.34 -17.68
CA ASN A 658 14.11 -0.76 -18.98
C ASN A 658 14.70 -1.68 -20.07
N PRO A 659 13.99 -1.95 -21.19
CA PRO A 659 14.53 -2.73 -22.29
C PRO A 659 15.93 -2.29 -22.76
N LYS A 660 16.24 -0.99 -22.70
CA LYS A 660 17.54 -0.43 -23.10
C LYS A 660 18.72 -0.86 -22.20
N ASP A 661 18.46 -1.24 -20.94
CA ASP A 661 19.49 -1.46 -19.94
C ASP A 661 19.99 -2.92 -19.92
N TYR A 662 19.20 -3.87 -20.44
CA TYR A 662 19.57 -5.29 -20.48
C TYR A 662 20.93 -5.58 -21.14
N PRO A 663 21.29 -4.98 -22.31
CA PRO A 663 22.58 -5.26 -22.93
C PRO A 663 23.79 -4.95 -22.03
N ALA A 664 23.67 -3.96 -21.12
CA ALA A 664 24.73 -3.60 -20.19
C ALA A 664 24.78 -4.49 -18.93
N LEU A 665 23.71 -5.23 -18.64
CA LEU A 665 23.58 -6.11 -17.48
C LEU A 665 23.95 -7.57 -17.80
N LEU A 666 23.75 -8.03 -19.04
CA LEU A 666 23.99 -9.42 -19.45
C LEU A 666 25.44 -9.85 -19.19
N GLY A 667 25.60 -11.01 -18.54
CA GLY A 667 26.92 -11.53 -18.13
C GLY A 667 27.51 -10.84 -16.89
N GLY A 668 26.73 -9.97 -16.24
CA GLY A 668 27.12 -9.29 -15.01
C GLY A 668 27.44 -10.25 -13.87
N GLU A 669 28.56 -10.01 -13.23
CA GLU A 669 28.97 -10.62 -11.96
C GLU A 669 29.34 -9.49 -11.00
N TYR A 670 28.71 -9.50 -9.81
CA TYR A 670 28.84 -8.45 -8.81
C TYR A 670 29.42 -9.07 -7.54
N ASP A 671 30.67 -8.72 -7.22
CA ASP A 671 31.38 -9.23 -6.04
C ASP A 671 31.12 -8.30 -4.85
N ILE A 672 30.20 -8.71 -3.97
CA ILE A 672 29.83 -7.99 -2.74
C ILE A 672 30.94 -8.16 -1.72
N GLN A 673 31.51 -7.05 -1.27
CA GLN A 673 32.64 -7.02 -0.36
C GLN A 673 32.19 -7.17 1.10
N ARG A 674 33.00 -7.92 1.85
CA ARG A 674 32.86 -8.12 3.30
C ARG A 674 34.20 -7.95 4.02
N THR A 675 35.00 -6.99 3.55
CA THR A 675 36.32 -6.66 4.11
C THR A 675 36.19 -5.54 5.14
N GLY A 676 37.23 -5.31 5.95
CA GLY A 676 37.20 -4.20 6.92
C GLY A 676 37.09 -2.81 6.28
N GLN A 677 37.67 -2.65 5.09
CA GLN A 677 37.63 -1.39 4.32
C GLN A 677 36.30 -1.21 3.59
N ALA A 678 35.69 -2.29 3.12
CA ALA A 678 34.45 -2.30 2.34
C ALA A 678 33.47 -3.32 2.97
N ALA A 679 32.99 -2.99 4.16
CA ALA A 679 32.11 -3.86 4.93
C ALA A 679 30.66 -3.59 4.55
N SER A 680 30.06 -4.45 3.72
CA SER A 680 28.63 -4.36 3.40
C SER A 680 27.78 -4.66 4.64
N PHE A 681 26.65 -3.98 4.80
CA PHE A 681 25.82 -4.07 6.00
C PHE A 681 24.37 -3.64 5.77
N LEU A 682 23.53 -3.99 6.73
CA LEU A 682 22.15 -3.53 6.87
C LEU A 682 22.05 -2.54 8.01
N THR A 683 21.30 -1.47 7.81
CA THR A 683 20.89 -0.49 8.81
C THR A 683 19.40 -0.71 9.09
N LEU A 684 19.03 -1.18 10.28
CA LEU A 684 17.63 -1.46 10.61
C LEU A 684 17.25 -1.20 12.07
N PRO A 685 15.99 -0.82 12.37
CA PRO A 685 15.47 -0.68 13.72
C PRO A 685 15.16 -2.04 14.33
N LEU A 686 16.00 -2.51 15.26
CA LEU A 686 15.90 -3.86 15.84
C LEU A 686 16.18 -3.84 17.35
N ALA A 687 15.24 -4.37 18.14
CA ALA A 687 15.44 -4.49 19.59
C ALA A 687 14.68 -5.68 20.20
N GLY A 688 15.27 -6.31 21.20
CA GLY A 688 14.59 -7.29 22.03
C GLY A 688 13.49 -6.64 22.88
N LEU A 689 12.37 -7.35 23.09
CA LEU A 689 11.35 -7.00 24.06
C LEU A 689 11.87 -7.30 25.48
N SER A 690 12.87 -6.53 25.93
CA SER A 690 13.36 -6.65 27.30
C SER A 690 12.28 -6.12 28.27
N ARG A 691 12.03 -6.82 29.38
CA ARG A 691 11.17 -6.33 30.47
C ARG A 691 11.53 -4.88 30.84
N PRO A 692 10.56 -3.99 31.11
CA PRO A 692 10.88 -2.70 31.71
C PRO A 692 11.75 -2.95 32.94
N ARG A 693 12.92 -2.31 33.00
CA ARG A 693 13.75 -2.39 34.20
C ARG A 693 12.91 -1.80 35.35
N PRO A 694 12.81 -2.50 36.49
CA PRO A 694 11.99 -2.09 37.62
C PRO A 694 12.37 -0.72 38.16
#